data_AF-A0AA46T7R5-F1
#
_entry.id   AF-A0AA46T7R5-F1
#
_cell.length_a   1.000
_cell.length_b   1.000
_cell.length_c   1.000
_cell.angle_alpha   90.00
_cell.angle_beta   90.00
_cell.angle_gamma   90.00
#
_symmetry.space_group_name_H-M   'P 1'
#
loop_
_entity.id
_entity.type
_entity.pdbx_description
1 polymer ?
#
loop_
_entity_poly.entity_id
_entity_poly.type
_entity_poly.pdbx_seq_one_letter_code
_entity_poly.pdbx_strand_id
1 'polypeptide(L)'
;MFSKNSVVATLMAAVMTFIAGCDSKIGEAPPEAQAHEYAGASCLSNTSSVMREFVEGRAKEADINALWGCLGGAVQSFQRYVRGSDKSRYTSQELATFIEKNFLDQTKGAKISPELQLEFMKLKQLFLGGNVNYITQKELTGLQDVFALLKGITVRLNPYMKIVVLKWSVSDTNQVQKDMQFFEDANKELQNSAKLLATHIEKNGQAYNLSDVVTFLQELSKTLDDNWSGVELVRTYMPVVKKTKKALAGGNENSIAPNEWRRFSLLGARGYVQYLRYYYFIEQVPETDTGYRLTYLARTIEDVLSVFQDLVAEKPEGVVSRDEVNDLLLTFSKVWPDFKISPKMILETMKVKQLIFGGSVDSFTTNDFKTARMKVNRLKAIVERFLPYYPIYSRDWDPQMYSYQESQRLFQDAQAVLEQSGTELGALVEGPYDLKDVVVILREYEKLYPRKDKERSQSKDDKYVPISEQIEKLMPLIVDAKNMVFGGNDSTLSKKIWSPLLSLGSRVYMGALYHHYFVADKDREKAETLWSLSTFSNQSLNVLRDILVKKPVHQVSMSEIMLIINRLKEADYVDEKVNLGSLKTVLGLVVNNVLVDPEDRLGGYVPNAITMHSVELLREELQIWLDTEIFFSGLTRNFNKNQGLRPRDFADAIEKARTNVNSSAALRTGLKELGMSVATPAPLTIDQQGRLFISRELPQVYDQSSMSQLNLNRMVARILMRSFAGNLSRIKAYAGVTVEEVNKVFNTVKPFFVDLQMLEPENETFGDARFRDANIFMPHSDGNKTASFIELTDLVGMLWSGVTINTMLTESMPKDCLFEQVLRNPKTGVSKLEKMVKVDCAANAYRSLLEEKMTATPVFRRYLRSIDRDETLEFINNIFKSSGYVPNKSRTTKLADLGQVPHAIQYIEMIFTRFDENSDGVLTKYEALKAYDLFAGLLGQYAGDQVAPKDLDSVFMFLLRYGKAPTTLKEKATWFLRWKGKPDNWNVAADRSQLARILGYIADMSNQATAQLVPEIPESVLNQ
;
A
#
# COMPACT_ATOMS: atom_id res chain seq x y z
N MET A 1 32.71 62.80 -65.56
CA MET A 1 31.76 62.98 -66.68
C MET A 1 30.36 62.84 -66.10
N PHE A 2 29.44 63.80 -66.12
CA PHE A 2 29.44 65.24 -66.45
C PHE A 2 28.59 65.92 -65.32
N SER A 3 29.04 67.01 -64.67
CA SER A 3 28.80 68.42 -65.02
C SER A 3 27.31 68.85 -64.95
N LYS A 4 26.87 69.95 -64.32
CA LYS A 4 27.44 70.94 -63.36
C LYS A 4 26.31 71.93 -62.95
N ASN A 5 26.35 72.51 -61.74
CA ASN A 5 25.89 73.90 -61.41
C ASN A 5 24.38 74.24 -61.61
N SER A 6 23.79 75.37 -61.14
CA SER A 6 24.01 76.34 -60.03
C SER A 6 22.82 77.35 -60.03
N VAL A 7 22.82 78.39 -59.17
CA VAL A 7 21.98 79.63 -59.21
C VAL A 7 20.52 79.48 -58.71
N VAL A 8 19.84 80.45 -58.06
CA VAL A 8 20.12 81.35 -56.90
C VAL A 8 18.87 82.25 -56.63
N ALA A 9 18.42 82.35 -55.37
CA ALA A 9 17.52 83.39 -54.80
C ALA A 9 16.14 83.67 -55.52
N THR A 10 15.22 84.55 -55.10
CA THR A 10 15.18 85.69 -54.14
C THR A 10 13.72 86.07 -53.76
N LEU A 11 13.52 86.85 -52.66
CA LEU A 11 12.29 87.64 -52.31
C LEU A 11 10.97 86.87 -52.07
N MET A 12 9.84 87.46 -51.63
CA MET A 12 9.48 88.34 -50.47
C MET A 12 7.97 88.69 -50.58
N ALA A 13 7.29 88.91 -49.43
CA ALA A 13 6.17 89.87 -49.22
C ALA A 13 4.84 89.74 -50.04
N ALA A 14 3.68 90.29 -49.64
CA ALA A 14 3.17 90.64 -48.29
C ALA A 14 1.64 90.97 -48.31
N VAL A 15 0.95 90.65 -47.19
CA VAL A 15 -0.10 91.47 -46.50
C VAL A 15 -1.43 91.85 -47.20
N MET A 16 -2.54 91.33 -46.64
CA MET A 16 -3.87 91.94 -46.28
C MET A 16 -4.61 92.90 -47.27
N THR A 17 -5.96 92.95 -47.37
CA THR A 17 -7.11 92.43 -46.56
C THR A 17 -8.33 92.15 -47.50
N PHE A 18 -9.66 92.13 -47.22
CA PHE A 18 -10.54 92.45 -46.07
C PHE A 18 -11.92 91.72 -46.08
N ILE A 19 -12.78 92.14 -45.14
CA ILE A 19 -14.24 91.92 -44.88
C ILE A 19 -15.16 92.11 -46.12
N ALA A 20 -16.35 91.51 -46.24
CA ALA A 20 -16.98 90.30 -45.64
C ALA A 20 -18.35 90.00 -46.34
N GLY A 21 -18.86 88.76 -46.23
CA GLY A 21 -20.21 88.36 -46.69
C GLY A 21 -20.36 86.84 -46.78
N CYS A 22 -21.53 86.29 -46.41
CA CYS A 22 -21.73 84.84 -46.25
C CYS A 22 -21.96 84.07 -47.57
N ASP A 23 -21.74 82.75 -47.46
CA ASP A 23 -22.01 81.67 -48.42
C ASP A 23 -21.11 81.64 -49.68
N SER A 24 -20.62 80.44 -50.01
CA SER A 24 -19.92 80.17 -51.27
C SER A 24 -19.90 78.66 -51.57
N LYS A 25 -20.36 78.30 -52.77
CA LYS A 25 -20.17 76.98 -53.36
C LYS A 25 -19.24 77.09 -54.56
N ILE A 26 -18.21 76.22 -54.56
CA ILE A 26 -17.71 75.44 -55.70
C ILE A 26 -17.33 76.24 -56.96
N GLY A 27 -16.05 76.21 -57.37
CA GLY A 27 -15.73 76.48 -58.77
C GLY A 27 -14.34 76.97 -59.16
N GLU A 28 -13.24 76.40 -58.64
CA GLU A 28 -12.00 76.09 -59.39
C GLU A 28 -10.91 75.50 -58.47
N ALA A 29 -9.85 74.93 -59.04
CA ALA A 29 -8.92 74.06 -58.32
C ALA A 29 -7.79 74.82 -57.60
N PRO A 30 -7.42 74.45 -56.35
CA PRO A 30 -6.17 74.91 -55.75
C PRO A 30 -4.96 74.32 -56.48
N PRO A 31 -3.82 75.04 -56.55
CA PRO A 31 -2.64 74.59 -57.27
C PRO A 31 -2.03 73.32 -56.67
N GLU A 32 -1.36 72.53 -57.50
CA GLU A 32 -0.66 71.32 -57.06
C GLU A 32 0.33 71.62 -55.94
N ALA A 33 0.14 70.99 -54.78
CA ALA A 33 1.08 71.08 -53.67
C ALA A 33 2.38 70.36 -54.06
N GLN A 34 3.45 71.13 -54.29
CA GLN A 34 4.77 70.57 -54.60
C GLN A 34 5.19 69.56 -53.54
N ALA A 35 5.22 68.29 -53.95
CA ALA A 35 5.63 67.18 -53.10
C ALA A 35 7.07 67.40 -52.62
N HIS A 36 7.21 67.83 -51.37
CA HIS A 36 8.50 67.81 -50.70
C HIS A 36 8.84 66.35 -50.42
N GLU A 37 9.86 65.82 -51.09
CA GLU A 37 10.43 64.53 -50.72
C GLU A 37 11.03 64.63 -49.31
N TYR A 38 10.26 64.18 -48.32
CA TYR A 38 10.78 63.94 -46.98
C TYR A 38 11.85 62.84 -47.08
N ALA A 39 13.10 63.19 -46.78
CA ALA A 39 14.21 62.26 -46.68
C ALA A 39 13.94 61.23 -45.56
N GLY A 40 13.21 60.16 -45.91
CA GLY A 40 12.61 59.23 -44.95
C GLY A 40 11.22 58.70 -45.34
N ALA A 41 10.62 59.08 -46.48
CA ALA A 41 9.29 58.59 -46.88
C ALA A 41 9.20 57.04 -46.99
N SER A 42 10.28 56.38 -47.40
CA SER A 42 10.40 54.91 -47.44
C SER A 42 10.78 54.26 -46.10
N CYS A 43 11.01 55.05 -45.05
CA CYS A 43 11.72 54.59 -43.86
C CYS A 43 10.81 53.79 -42.93
N LEU A 44 9.56 54.24 -42.74
CA LEU A 44 8.58 53.58 -41.88
C LEU A 44 7.91 52.35 -42.53
N SER A 45 8.01 52.16 -43.85
CA SER A 45 7.57 50.91 -44.49
C SER A 45 8.47 49.74 -44.08
N ASN A 46 9.79 49.92 -44.14
CA ASN A 46 10.78 48.91 -43.72
C ASN A 46 10.83 48.70 -42.20
N THR A 47 10.40 49.67 -41.38
CA THR A 47 10.23 49.49 -39.92
C THR A 47 9.39 48.26 -39.60
N SER A 48 8.35 47.97 -40.39
CA SER A 48 7.49 46.80 -40.19
C SER A 48 8.24 45.48 -40.33
N SER A 49 9.17 45.37 -41.30
CA SER A 49 9.97 44.16 -41.51
C SER A 49 11.08 44.01 -40.46
N VAL A 50 11.76 45.10 -40.08
CA VAL A 50 12.81 45.03 -39.03
C VAL A 50 12.21 44.68 -37.66
N MET A 51 11.04 45.24 -37.31
CA MET A 51 10.32 44.85 -36.09
C MET A 51 9.86 43.39 -36.13
N ARG A 52 9.41 42.90 -37.30
CA ARG A 52 9.07 41.49 -37.50
C ARG A 52 10.29 40.58 -37.31
N GLU A 53 11.41 40.89 -37.96
CA GLU A 53 12.66 40.14 -37.78
C GLU A 53 13.18 40.17 -36.34
N PHE A 54 12.99 41.27 -35.60
CA PHE A 54 13.33 41.35 -34.17
C PHE A 54 12.43 40.44 -33.32
N VAL A 55 11.11 40.49 -33.53
CA VAL A 55 10.12 39.61 -32.88
C VAL A 55 10.27 38.13 -33.30
N GLU A 56 11.03 37.84 -34.35
CA GLU A 56 11.40 36.47 -34.74
C GLU A 56 12.80 36.04 -34.27
N GLY A 57 13.57 36.92 -33.64
CA GLY A 57 14.97 36.65 -33.26
C GLY A 57 15.91 36.46 -34.47
N ARG A 58 15.65 37.20 -35.56
CA ARG A 58 16.40 37.17 -36.83
C ARG A 58 17.08 38.50 -37.19
N ALA A 59 16.65 39.63 -36.62
CA ALA A 59 17.17 40.95 -36.94
C ALA A 59 18.66 41.13 -36.60
N LYS A 60 19.38 41.89 -37.43
CA LYS A 60 20.77 42.29 -37.14
C LYS A 60 20.78 43.56 -36.32
N GLU A 61 21.82 43.74 -35.51
CA GLU A 61 21.96 44.93 -34.67
C GLU A 61 22.02 46.23 -35.50
N ALA A 62 22.64 46.21 -36.69
CA ALA A 62 22.69 47.35 -37.60
C ALA A 62 21.28 47.80 -38.06
N ASP A 63 20.40 46.84 -38.34
CA ASP A 63 19.04 47.08 -38.83
C ASP A 63 18.16 47.66 -37.70
N ILE A 64 18.31 47.16 -36.46
CA ILE A 64 17.70 47.74 -35.24
C ILE A 64 18.23 49.16 -34.96
N ASN A 65 19.54 49.37 -35.11
CA ASN A 65 20.17 50.69 -34.95
C ASN A 65 19.62 51.71 -35.96
N ALA A 66 19.38 51.29 -37.21
CA ALA A 66 18.78 52.11 -38.27
C ALA A 66 17.30 52.41 -38.01
N LEU A 67 16.51 51.42 -37.57
CA LEU A 67 15.11 51.56 -37.17
C LEU A 67 14.91 52.67 -36.12
N TRP A 68 15.68 52.68 -35.04
CA TRP A 68 15.51 53.73 -34.01
C TRP A 68 16.03 55.09 -34.48
N GLY A 69 17.01 55.13 -35.39
CA GLY A 69 17.42 56.35 -36.08
C GLY A 69 16.31 56.92 -36.97
N CYS A 70 15.61 56.05 -37.70
CA CYS A 70 14.46 56.37 -38.54
C CYS A 70 13.35 57.07 -37.75
N LEU A 71 12.93 56.46 -36.63
CA LEU A 71 11.88 57.00 -35.76
C LEU A 71 12.27 58.35 -35.15
N GLY A 72 13.53 58.50 -34.71
CA GLY A 72 14.07 59.78 -34.25
C GLY A 72 14.04 60.87 -35.32
N GLY A 73 14.48 60.55 -36.54
CA GLY A 73 14.46 61.46 -37.69
C GLY A 73 13.04 61.89 -38.11
N ALA A 74 12.05 61.00 -38.01
CA ALA A 74 10.65 61.32 -38.26
C ALA A 74 10.09 62.33 -37.24
N VAL A 75 10.36 62.14 -35.95
CA VAL A 75 9.93 63.09 -34.89
C VAL A 75 10.66 64.44 -35.01
N GLN A 76 11.96 64.44 -35.31
CA GLN A 76 12.70 65.68 -35.59
C GLN A 76 12.14 66.42 -36.82
N SER A 77 11.70 65.68 -37.85
CA SER A 77 11.04 66.26 -39.03
C SER A 77 9.66 66.84 -38.70
N PHE A 78 8.85 66.15 -37.88
CA PHE A 78 7.58 66.68 -37.37
C PHE A 78 7.80 68.00 -36.62
N GLN A 79 8.73 68.00 -35.65
CA GLN A 79 9.07 69.18 -34.83
C GLN A 79 9.59 70.37 -35.65
N ARG A 80 10.17 70.12 -36.83
CA ARG A 80 10.76 71.14 -37.71
C ARG A 80 9.76 71.71 -38.74
N TYR A 81 8.88 70.88 -39.29
CA TYR A 81 8.04 71.22 -40.43
C TYR A 81 6.56 71.38 -40.10
N VAL A 82 6.03 70.72 -39.06
CA VAL A 82 4.65 70.92 -38.62
C VAL A 82 4.61 72.09 -37.64
N ARG A 83 3.74 73.06 -37.91
CA ARG A 83 3.34 74.10 -36.96
C ARG A 83 1.90 73.81 -36.58
N GLY A 84 1.68 73.44 -35.32
CA GLY A 84 0.34 73.12 -34.81
C GLY A 84 -0.58 74.34 -34.80
N SER A 85 -1.89 74.09 -34.73
CA SER A 85 -2.91 75.14 -34.63
C SER A 85 -2.74 76.05 -33.40
N ASP A 86 -2.13 75.54 -32.33
CA ASP A 86 -1.56 76.31 -31.22
C ASP A 86 -0.02 76.23 -31.31
N LYS A 87 0.67 77.38 -31.23
CA LYS A 87 2.12 77.50 -31.46
C LYS A 87 3.00 76.63 -30.55
N SER A 88 2.44 76.03 -29.50
CA SER A 88 3.16 75.21 -28.52
C SER A 88 2.63 73.79 -28.34
N ARG A 89 1.51 73.43 -29.00
CA ARG A 89 0.75 72.20 -28.78
C ARG A 89 0.28 71.59 -30.11
N TYR A 90 0.27 70.27 -30.16
CA TYR A 90 -0.17 69.48 -31.31
C TYR A 90 -1.20 68.45 -30.83
N THR A 91 -2.29 68.31 -31.56
CA THR A 91 -3.35 67.32 -31.34
C THR A 91 -2.94 65.93 -31.86
N SER A 92 -3.65 64.89 -31.43
CA SER A 92 -3.48 63.54 -31.98
C SER A 92 -3.75 63.48 -33.48
N GLN A 93 -4.72 64.25 -33.98
CA GLN A 93 -5.11 64.27 -35.39
C GLN A 93 -4.04 64.95 -36.26
N GLU A 94 -3.39 66.02 -35.79
CA GLU A 94 -2.24 66.63 -36.49
C GLU A 94 -1.06 65.66 -36.60
N LEU A 95 -0.79 64.87 -35.54
CA LEU A 95 0.23 63.84 -35.53
C LEU A 95 -0.13 62.68 -36.48
N ALA A 96 -1.36 62.16 -36.40
CA ALA A 96 -1.86 61.08 -37.23
C ALA A 96 -1.84 61.46 -38.71
N THR A 97 -2.39 62.62 -39.07
CA THR A 97 -2.42 63.13 -40.46
C THR A 97 -1.01 63.28 -41.05
N PHE A 98 0.00 63.60 -40.22
CA PHE A 98 1.39 63.69 -40.65
C PHE A 98 2.03 62.30 -40.87
N ILE A 99 1.74 61.33 -40.01
CA ILE A 99 2.22 59.94 -40.18
C ILE A 99 1.55 59.31 -41.41
N GLU A 100 0.23 59.44 -41.52
CA GLU A 100 -0.57 58.96 -42.66
C GLU A 100 -0.05 59.48 -43.99
N LYS A 101 0.19 60.79 -44.15
CA LYS A 101 0.57 61.39 -45.43
C LYS A 101 2.02 61.15 -45.85
N ASN A 102 2.94 61.04 -44.90
CA ASN A 102 4.38 61.12 -45.19
C ASN A 102 5.15 59.83 -44.88
N PHE A 103 4.53 58.85 -44.20
CA PHE A 103 5.20 57.65 -43.69
C PHE A 103 4.41 56.34 -43.81
N LEU A 104 3.09 56.39 -44.10
CA LEU A 104 2.31 55.19 -44.45
C LEU A 104 2.20 55.00 -45.96
N ASP A 105 2.01 53.75 -46.37
CA ASP A 105 1.84 53.36 -47.77
C ASP A 105 0.50 53.85 -48.33
N GLN A 106 0.55 54.90 -49.16
CA GLN A 106 -0.64 55.52 -49.76
C GLN A 106 -1.46 54.53 -50.61
N THR A 107 -0.84 53.46 -51.13
CA THR A 107 -1.52 52.48 -51.99
C THR A 107 -2.45 51.55 -51.22
N LYS A 108 -2.27 51.43 -49.90
CA LYS A 108 -3.10 50.60 -49.00
C LYS A 108 -4.22 51.35 -48.31
N GLY A 109 -4.24 52.69 -48.38
CA GLY A 109 -5.30 53.51 -47.79
C GLY A 109 -5.42 53.44 -46.25
N ALA A 110 -4.40 52.96 -45.56
CA ALA A 110 -4.41 52.79 -44.11
C ALA A 110 -4.58 54.12 -43.36
N LYS A 111 -5.49 54.15 -42.38
CA LYS A 111 -5.80 55.30 -41.54
C LYS A 111 -5.74 54.93 -40.06
N ILE A 112 -5.32 55.88 -39.24
CA ILE A 112 -5.15 55.71 -37.79
C ILE A 112 -6.49 56.07 -37.12
N SER A 113 -7.20 55.08 -36.56
CA SER A 113 -8.50 55.30 -35.94
C SER A 113 -8.45 56.35 -34.82
N PRO A 114 -9.51 57.17 -34.61
CA PRO A 114 -9.59 58.08 -33.47
C PRO A 114 -9.37 57.37 -32.11
N GLU A 115 -9.75 56.10 -32.04
CA GLU A 115 -9.51 55.20 -30.92
C GLU A 115 -8.00 54.90 -30.77
N LEU A 116 -7.29 54.49 -31.84
CA LEU A 116 -5.84 54.31 -31.80
C LEU A 116 -5.10 55.61 -31.45
N GLN A 117 -5.58 56.75 -31.95
CA GLN A 117 -5.06 58.07 -31.59
C GLN A 117 -5.18 58.34 -30.09
N LEU A 118 -6.34 58.06 -29.48
CA LEU A 118 -6.57 58.23 -28.05
C LEU A 118 -5.67 57.29 -27.22
N GLU A 119 -5.56 56.01 -27.60
CA GLU A 119 -4.69 55.06 -26.92
C GLU A 119 -3.21 55.42 -27.06
N PHE A 120 -2.77 55.89 -28.23
CA PHE A 120 -1.44 56.46 -28.42
C PHE A 120 -1.20 57.66 -27.49
N MET A 121 -2.20 58.53 -27.31
CA MET A 121 -2.08 59.68 -26.41
C MET A 121 -2.01 59.29 -24.92
N LYS A 122 -2.66 58.19 -24.50
CA LYS A 122 -2.47 57.62 -23.16
C LYS A 122 -1.05 57.06 -22.97
N LEU A 123 -0.50 56.39 -23.98
CA LEU A 123 0.89 55.91 -23.96
C LEU A 123 1.90 57.07 -23.97
N LYS A 124 1.65 58.12 -24.78
CA LYS A 124 2.37 59.40 -24.72
C LYS A 124 2.37 59.94 -23.29
N GLN A 125 1.20 60.00 -22.65
CA GLN A 125 1.08 60.52 -21.28
C GLN A 125 1.89 59.67 -20.31
N LEU A 126 1.90 58.35 -20.48
CA LEU A 126 2.68 57.44 -19.64
C LEU A 126 4.20 57.64 -19.78
N PHE A 127 4.72 57.78 -21.00
CA PHE A 127 6.16 57.87 -21.28
C PHE A 127 6.75 59.28 -21.20
N LEU A 128 5.94 60.34 -21.25
CA LEU A 128 6.38 61.74 -21.27
C LEU A 128 5.68 62.65 -20.24
N GLY A 129 4.58 62.20 -19.64
CA GLY A 129 3.72 63.00 -18.77
C GLY A 129 2.77 63.94 -19.51
N GLY A 130 2.33 64.97 -18.78
CA GLY A 130 1.49 66.06 -19.29
C GLY A 130 0.04 65.66 -19.58
N ASN A 131 -0.52 66.23 -20.64
CA ASN A 131 -1.94 66.09 -20.99
C ASN A 131 -2.17 64.99 -22.06
N VAL A 132 -3.39 64.43 -22.09
CA VAL A 132 -3.81 63.41 -23.07
C VAL A 132 -4.41 64.00 -24.36
N ASN A 133 -4.88 65.25 -24.35
CA ASN A 133 -5.49 65.87 -25.53
C ASN A 133 -4.47 66.52 -26.48
N TYR A 134 -3.22 66.72 -26.03
CA TYR A 134 -2.15 67.32 -26.82
C TYR A 134 -0.75 66.88 -26.39
N ILE A 135 0.19 66.95 -27.35
CA ILE A 135 1.63 66.86 -27.11
C ILE A 135 2.27 68.25 -27.32
N THR A 136 3.28 68.59 -26.51
CA THR A 136 4.01 69.87 -26.55
C THR A 136 5.38 69.71 -27.20
N GLN A 137 6.03 70.80 -27.62
CA GLN A 137 7.42 70.71 -28.12
C GLN A 137 8.42 70.12 -27.10
N LYS A 138 8.20 70.32 -25.80
CA LYS A 138 9.04 69.70 -24.76
C LYS A 138 8.90 68.18 -24.75
N GLU A 139 7.69 67.67 -24.91
CA GLU A 139 7.40 66.24 -24.97
C GLU A 139 7.85 65.63 -26.30
N LEU A 140 7.70 66.33 -27.43
CA LEU A 140 8.31 65.92 -28.71
C LEU A 140 9.83 65.80 -28.64
N THR A 141 10.49 66.62 -27.82
CA THR A 141 11.92 66.48 -27.54
C THR A 141 12.18 65.24 -26.67
N GLY A 142 11.36 65.02 -25.62
CA GLY A 142 11.43 63.85 -24.75
C GLY A 142 11.16 62.50 -25.43
N LEU A 143 10.45 62.47 -26.57
CA LEU A 143 10.35 61.25 -27.40
C LEU A 143 11.72 60.73 -27.86
N GLN A 144 12.71 61.62 -28.02
CA GLN A 144 14.06 61.21 -28.42
C GLN A 144 14.77 60.43 -27.29
N ASP A 145 14.54 60.81 -26.02
CA ASP A 145 15.00 60.04 -24.85
C ASP A 145 14.30 58.67 -24.77
N VAL A 146 12.99 58.61 -25.05
CA VAL A 146 12.22 57.36 -25.08
C VAL A 146 12.72 56.43 -26.20
N PHE A 147 13.00 56.96 -27.40
CA PHE A 147 13.58 56.16 -28.48
C PHE A 147 15.01 55.71 -28.17
N ALA A 148 15.84 56.53 -27.52
CA ALA A 148 17.17 56.12 -27.07
C ALA A 148 17.10 54.99 -26.03
N LEU A 149 16.14 55.05 -25.09
CA LEU A 149 15.86 54.00 -24.11
C LEU A 149 15.41 52.69 -24.79
N LEU A 150 14.43 52.74 -25.69
CA LEU A 150 13.92 51.57 -26.41
C LEU A 150 14.95 50.96 -27.36
N LYS A 151 15.79 51.79 -27.99
CA LYS A 151 16.97 51.37 -28.74
C LYS A 151 17.94 50.58 -27.86
N GLY A 152 18.31 51.11 -26.70
CA GLY A 152 19.21 50.44 -25.77
C GLY A 152 18.66 49.11 -25.26
N ILE A 153 17.34 49.02 -25.05
CA ILE A 153 16.65 47.78 -24.66
C ILE A 153 16.66 46.75 -25.80
N THR A 154 16.18 47.12 -26.99
CA THR A 154 16.06 46.18 -28.12
C THR A 154 17.41 45.65 -28.58
N VAL A 155 18.46 46.49 -28.61
CA VAL A 155 19.83 46.04 -28.94
C VAL A 155 20.34 44.98 -27.94
N ARG A 156 20.19 45.19 -26.63
CA ARG A 156 20.66 44.19 -25.63
C ARG A 156 19.80 42.93 -25.57
N LEU A 157 18.51 43.02 -25.88
CA LEU A 157 17.61 41.86 -25.89
C LEU A 157 17.76 41.02 -27.17
N ASN A 158 18.20 41.60 -28.29
CA ASN A 158 18.29 40.94 -29.60
C ASN A 158 18.99 39.56 -29.60
N PRO A 159 20.15 39.35 -28.93
CA PRO A 159 20.80 38.02 -28.88
C PRO A 159 19.92 36.93 -28.26
N TYR A 160 19.00 37.33 -27.38
CA TYR A 160 18.13 36.43 -26.61
C TYR A 160 16.71 36.35 -27.16
N MET A 161 16.35 37.12 -28.20
CA MET A 161 14.96 37.20 -28.68
C MET A 161 14.36 35.85 -29.05
N LYS A 162 15.16 34.90 -29.58
CA LYS A 162 14.69 33.52 -29.83
C LYS A 162 14.15 32.82 -28.59
N ILE A 163 14.78 33.03 -27.42
CA ILE A 163 14.30 32.52 -26.13
C ILE A 163 12.98 33.23 -25.78
N VAL A 164 12.95 34.56 -25.87
CA VAL A 164 11.79 35.39 -25.52
C VAL A 164 10.55 35.08 -26.36
N VAL A 165 10.69 34.58 -27.59
CA VAL A 165 9.56 34.41 -28.55
C VAL A 165 9.25 32.95 -28.91
N LEU A 166 9.59 32.00 -28.02
CA LEU A 166 9.30 30.56 -28.18
C LEU A 166 9.93 29.93 -29.45
N LYS A 167 11.13 30.38 -29.84
CA LYS A 167 11.86 29.94 -31.05
C LYS A 167 13.30 29.50 -30.76
N TRP A 168 13.61 29.15 -29.51
CA TRP A 168 14.84 28.50 -29.10
C TRP A 168 14.62 27.00 -28.84
N SER A 169 15.69 26.24 -28.66
CA SER A 169 15.68 24.81 -28.35
C SER A 169 16.91 24.50 -27.50
N VAL A 170 16.75 23.69 -26.46
CA VAL A 170 17.88 23.18 -25.67
C VAL A 170 18.70 22.22 -26.54
N SER A 171 20.02 22.25 -26.40
CA SER A 171 20.95 21.37 -27.12
C SER A 171 20.99 19.96 -26.54
N ASP A 172 21.67 19.04 -27.23
CA ASP A 172 22.00 17.72 -26.68
C ASP A 172 22.68 17.80 -25.30
N THR A 173 22.48 16.75 -24.50
CA THR A 173 22.83 16.64 -23.07
C THR A 173 24.23 17.16 -22.69
N ASN A 174 25.21 17.00 -23.59
CA ASN A 174 26.59 17.45 -23.39
C ASN A 174 26.81 18.98 -23.34
N GLN A 175 25.81 19.82 -23.65
CA GLN A 175 25.92 21.29 -23.59
C GLN A 175 24.92 22.00 -22.66
N VAL A 176 24.09 21.24 -21.95
CA VAL A 176 22.98 21.70 -21.08
C VAL A 176 23.38 22.81 -20.09
N GLN A 177 24.60 22.78 -19.54
CA GLN A 177 25.06 23.80 -18.59
C GLN A 177 25.32 25.17 -19.27
N LYS A 178 25.71 25.19 -20.56
CA LYS A 178 25.83 26.43 -21.34
C LYS A 178 24.46 26.99 -21.71
N ASP A 179 23.53 26.12 -22.11
CA ASP A 179 22.15 26.49 -22.45
C ASP A 179 21.42 27.09 -21.24
N MET A 180 21.60 26.50 -20.06
CA MET A 180 21.08 27.08 -18.82
C MET A 180 21.73 28.44 -18.52
N GLN A 181 23.04 28.63 -18.75
CA GLN A 181 23.67 29.94 -18.56
C GLN A 181 23.13 30.99 -19.55
N PHE A 182 22.99 30.63 -20.84
CA PHE A 182 22.45 31.50 -21.87
C PHE A 182 20.98 31.90 -21.60
N PHE A 183 20.17 30.97 -21.08
CA PHE A 183 18.83 31.26 -20.58
C PHE A 183 18.83 32.21 -19.37
N GLU A 184 19.76 32.05 -18.43
CA GLU A 184 19.85 32.95 -17.27
C GLU A 184 20.40 34.34 -17.62
N ASP A 185 21.17 34.47 -18.70
CA ASP A 185 21.58 35.78 -19.24
C ASP A 185 20.42 36.46 -19.99
N ALA A 186 19.57 35.70 -20.70
CA ALA A 186 18.30 36.19 -21.24
C ALA A 186 17.34 36.68 -20.15
N ASN A 187 17.22 35.92 -19.06
CA ASN A 187 16.44 36.26 -17.86
C ASN A 187 16.89 37.61 -17.26
N LYS A 188 18.20 37.81 -17.08
CA LYS A 188 18.78 39.08 -16.60
C LYS A 188 18.40 40.24 -17.50
N GLU A 189 18.59 40.13 -18.82
CA GLU A 189 18.31 41.25 -19.72
C GLU A 189 16.81 41.56 -19.89
N LEU A 190 15.93 40.56 -19.77
CA LEU A 190 14.49 40.83 -19.71
C LEU A 190 14.10 41.58 -18.43
N GLN A 191 14.62 41.17 -17.26
CA GLN A 191 14.37 41.88 -15.99
C GLN A 191 15.00 43.28 -15.97
N ASN A 192 16.22 43.45 -16.51
CA ASN A 192 16.87 44.76 -16.66
C ASN A 192 16.04 45.69 -17.56
N SER A 193 15.54 45.18 -18.68
CA SER A 193 14.70 45.95 -19.62
C SER A 193 13.38 46.38 -18.99
N ALA A 194 12.69 45.49 -18.29
CA ALA A 194 11.46 45.81 -17.56
C ALA A 194 11.70 46.84 -16.44
N LYS A 195 12.81 46.73 -15.69
CA LYS A 195 13.21 47.70 -14.66
C LYS A 195 13.49 49.08 -15.25
N LEU A 196 14.15 49.15 -16.41
CA LEU A 196 14.46 50.41 -17.09
C LEU A 196 13.20 51.13 -17.59
N LEU A 197 12.29 50.40 -18.25
CA LEU A 197 10.98 50.93 -18.67
C LEU A 197 10.19 51.46 -17.47
N ALA A 198 10.06 50.66 -16.42
CA ALA A 198 9.34 51.05 -15.22
C ALA A 198 9.92 52.29 -14.55
N THR A 199 11.25 52.39 -14.44
CA THR A 199 11.93 53.55 -13.85
C THR A 199 11.67 54.83 -14.65
N HIS A 200 11.61 54.74 -15.98
CA HIS A 200 11.29 55.88 -16.85
C HIS A 200 9.82 56.32 -16.70
N ILE A 201 8.90 55.36 -16.62
CA ILE A 201 7.46 55.61 -16.47
C ILE A 201 7.13 56.19 -15.07
N GLU A 202 7.67 55.59 -14.01
CA GLU A 202 7.48 56.00 -12.60
C GLU A 202 7.85 57.48 -12.39
N LYS A 203 8.94 57.95 -13.02
CA LYS A 203 9.40 59.35 -13.03
C LYS A 203 8.35 60.34 -13.55
N ASN A 204 7.43 59.92 -14.43
CA ASN A 204 6.42 60.80 -15.04
C ASN A 204 5.16 60.97 -14.17
N GLY A 205 5.02 60.19 -13.08
CA GLY A 205 3.93 60.35 -12.11
C GLY A 205 2.54 59.96 -12.63
N GLN A 206 2.44 59.20 -13.73
CA GLN A 206 1.15 58.86 -14.35
C GLN A 206 0.65 57.47 -13.96
N ALA A 207 -0.67 57.37 -13.72
CA ALA A 207 -1.37 56.10 -13.58
C ALA A 207 -1.94 55.65 -14.94
N TYR A 208 -2.20 54.35 -15.09
CA TYR A 208 -2.63 53.76 -16.36
C TYR A 208 -3.62 52.61 -16.13
N ASN A 209 -4.68 52.50 -16.94
CA ASN A 209 -5.68 51.45 -16.82
C ASN A 209 -5.22 50.21 -17.62
N LEU A 210 -5.16 49.05 -16.96
CA LEU A 210 -4.72 47.79 -17.58
C LEU A 210 -5.58 47.38 -18.79
N SER A 211 -6.83 47.85 -18.84
CA SER A 211 -7.76 47.60 -19.95
C SER A 211 -7.33 48.31 -21.24
N ASP A 212 -6.66 49.46 -21.13
CA ASP A 212 -6.22 50.30 -22.26
C ASP A 212 -5.19 49.57 -23.14
N VAL A 213 -4.37 48.68 -22.57
CA VAL A 213 -3.45 47.80 -23.35
C VAL A 213 -4.24 46.97 -24.36
N VAL A 214 -5.38 46.43 -23.94
CA VAL A 214 -6.19 45.54 -24.79
C VAL A 214 -6.86 46.34 -25.90
N THR A 215 -7.31 47.56 -25.62
CA THR A 215 -7.84 48.49 -26.65
C THR A 215 -6.74 48.88 -27.65
N PHE A 216 -5.57 49.30 -27.15
CA PHE A 216 -4.42 49.68 -27.97
C PHE A 216 -4.00 48.56 -28.94
N LEU A 217 -3.84 47.33 -28.44
CA LEU A 217 -3.43 46.19 -29.26
C LEU A 217 -4.52 45.78 -30.29
N GLN A 218 -5.80 45.95 -29.96
CA GLN A 218 -6.90 45.73 -30.91
C GLN A 218 -6.85 46.76 -32.05
N GLU A 219 -6.77 48.05 -31.73
CA GLU A 219 -6.77 49.10 -32.76
C GLU A 219 -5.47 49.11 -33.58
N LEU A 220 -4.33 48.79 -32.97
CA LEU A 220 -3.06 48.65 -33.67
C LEU A 220 -3.07 47.46 -34.65
N SER A 221 -3.58 46.29 -34.25
CA SER A 221 -3.66 45.12 -35.15
C SER A 221 -4.56 45.37 -36.35
N LYS A 222 -5.74 45.99 -36.15
CA LYS A 222 -6.61 46.47 -37.24
C LYS A 222 -5.90 47.42 -38.21
N THR A 223 -5.12 48.36 -37.68
CA THR A 223 -4.43 49.39 -38.48
C THR A 223 -3.24 48.83 -39.28
N LEU A 224 -2.70 47.67 -38.89
CA LEU A 224 -1.58 46.99 -39.55
C LEU A 224 -2.01 45.82 -40.46
N ASP A 225 -3.31 45.53 -40.57
CA ASP A 225 -3.91 44.47 -41.39
C ASP A 225 -3.41 43.04 -41.07
N ASP A 226 -2.85 42.84 -39.88
CA ASP A 226 -2.42 41.54 -39.34
C ASP A 226 -3.34 41.14 -38.16
N ASN A 227 -4.15 40.09 -38.30
CA ASN A 227 -4.99 39.54 -37.22
C ASN A 227 -4.14 38.83 -36.14
N TRP A 228 -3.55 39.60 -35.23
CA TRP A 228 -2.68 39.11 -34.16
C TRP A 228 -3.44 38.25 -33.14
N SER A 229 -3.25 36.93 -33.18
CA SER A 229 -3.81 35.98 -32.19
C SER A 229 -3.46 36.31 -30.74
N GLY A 230 -2.31 36.96 -30.50
CA GLY A 230 -1.90 37.46 -29.18
C GLY A 230 -2.85 38.50 -28.57
N VAL A 231 -3.68 39.18 -29.37
CA VAL A 231 -4.67 40.15 -28.87
C VAL A 231 -5.77 39.45 -28.08
N GLU A 232 -6.24 38.30 -28.59
CA GLU A 232 -7.22 37.47 -27.88
C GLU A 232 -6.61 36.88 -26.61
N LEU A 233 -5.38 36.35 -26.71
CA LEU A 233 -4.64 35.83 -25.55
C LEU A 233 -4.52 36.88 -24.43
N VAL A 234 -4.10 38.11 -24.76
CA VAL A 234 -4.01 39.22 -23.79
C VAL A 234 -5.39 39.56 -23.22
N ARG A 235 -6.46 39.56 -24.02
CA ARG A 235 -7.83 39.79 -23.54
C ARG A 235 -8.27 38.69 -22.56
N THR A 236 -8.07 37.42 -22.89
CA THR A 236 -8.46 36.26 -22.07
C THR A 236 -7.73 36.23 -20.73
N TYR A 237 -6.42 36.54 -20.71
CA TYR A 237 -5.62 36.53 -19.48
C TYR A 237 -5.65 37.84 -18.68
N MET A 238 -6.18 38.95 -19.23
CA MET A 238 -6.25 40.24 -18.53
C MET A 238 -6.92 40.19 -17.13
N PRO A 239 -7.99 39.39 -16.88
CA PRO A 239 -8.52 39.22 -15.52
C PRO A 239 -7.49 38.65 -14.54
N VAL A 240 -6.69 37.67 -14.96
CA VAL A 240 -5.60 37.11 -14.14
C VAL A 240 -4.53 38.17 -13.88
N VAL A 241 -4.14 38.95 -14.90
CA VAL A 241 -3.15 40.03 -14.75
C VAL A 241 -3.63 41.07 -13.73
N LYS A 242 -4.89 41.50 -13.80
CA LYS A 242 -5.51 42.43 -12.84
C LYS A 242 -5.50 41.88 -11.41
N LYS A 243 -5.90 40.63 -11.20
CA LYS A 243 -5.88 39.98 -9.88
C LYS A 243 -4.47 39.78 -9.33
N THR A 244 -3.52 39.35 -10.17
CA THR A 244 -2.12 39.18 -9.77
C THR A 244 -1.49 40.53 -9.40
N LYS A 245 -1.79 41.59 -10.15
CA LYS A 245 -1.41 42.98 -9.81
C LYS A 245 -2.00 43.39 -8.46
N LYS A 246 -3.30 43.17 -8.23
CA LYS A 246 -3.97 43.53 -6.98
C LYS A 246 -3.36 42.84 -5.77
N ALA A 247 -3.13 41.52 -5.84
CA ALA A 247 -2.60 40.73 -4.72
C ALA A 247 -1.12 41.02 -4.39
N LEU A 248 -0.28 41.26 -5.42
CA LEU A 248 1.18 41.32 -5.27
C LEU A 248 1.79 42.73 -5.38
N ALA A 249 1.18 43.65 -6.13
CA ALA A 249 1.64 45.05 -6.20
C ALA A 249 0.77 46.00 -5.35
N GLY A 250 -0.50 45.64 -5.14
CA GLY A 250 -1.45 46.36 -4.29
C GLY A 250 -2.39 47.31 -5.05
N GLY A 251 -2.87 48.33 -4.34
CA GLY A 251 -3.63 49.46 -4.90
C GLY A 251 -4.96 49.08 -5.56
N ASN A 252 -5.26 49.74 -6.68
CA ASN A 252 -6.45 49.51 -7.50
C ASN A 252 -6.24 48.30 -8.44
N GLU A 253 -7.24 47.43 -8.57
CA GLU A 253 -7.18 46.25 -9.44
C GLU A 253 -7.11 46.61 -10.94
N ASN A 254 -7.75 47.69 -11.36
CA ASN A 254 -7.87 48.06 -12.77
C ASN A 254 -6.76 48.97 -13.29
N SER A 255 -5.94 49.57 -12.41
CA SER A 255 -4.90 50.52 -12.81
C SER A 255 -3.59 50.34 -12.05
N ILE A 256 -2.49 50.66 -12.73
CA ILE A 256 -1.15 50.77 -12.16
C ILE A 256 -0.93 52.22 -11.75
N ALA A 257 -0.64 52.46 -10.48
CA ALA A 257 -0.24 53.75 -9.93
C ALA A 257 1.26 54.01 -10.16
N PRO A 258 1.74 55.26 -10.07
CA PRO A 258 3.12 55.61 -10.42
C PRO A 258 4.18 54.77 -9.69
N ASN A 259 4.00 54.57 -8.37
CA ASN A 259 4.87 53.80 -7.48
C ASN A 259 4.62 52.27 -7.52
N GLU A 260 3.81 51.78 -8.46
CA GLU A 260 3.58 50.34 -8.67
C GLU A 260 4.28 49.83 -9.93
N TRP A 261 4.68 50.71 -10.86
CA TRP A 261 5.27 50.33 -12.15
C TRP A 261 6.48 49.42 -12.04
N ARG A 262 7.39 49.71 -11.11
CA ARG A 262 8.59 48.89 -10.87
C ARG A 262 8.23 47.48 -10.40
N ARG A 263 7.27 47.36 -9.47
CA ARG A 263 6.78 46.06 -8.95
C ARG A 263 6.04 45.27 -10.03
N PHE A 264 5.09 45.92 -10.72
CA PHE A 264 4.30 45.30 -11.78
C PHE A 264 5.16 44.81 -12.96
N SER A 265 6.12 45.62 -13.41
CA SER A 265 6.97 45.26 -14.57
C SER A 265 7.97 44.15 -14.24
N LEU A 266 8.54 44.16 -13.03
CA LEU A 266 9.40 43.06 -12.56
C LEU A 266 8.60 41.76 -12.38
N LEU A 267 7.40 41.82 -11.81
CA LEU A 267 6.46 40.69 -11.72
C LEU A 267 6.13 40.12 -13.11
N GLY A 268 5.81 40.97 -14.09
CA GLY A 268 5.52 40.55 -15.47
C GLY A 268 6.71 39.84 -16.12
N ALA A 269 7.91 40.43 -16.08
CA ALA A 269 9.11 39.85 -16.64
C ALA A 269 9.50 38.52 -15.96
N ARG A 270 9.47 38.48 -14.61
CA ARG A 270 9.77 37.28 -13.82
C ARG A 270 8.76 36.16 -14.08
N GLY A 271 7.47 36.48 -14.12
CA GLY A 271 6.41 35.53 -14.45
C GLY A 271 6.57 34.92 -15.84
N TYR A 272 6.88 35.76 -16.85
CA TYR A 272 7.13 35.28 -18.20
C TYR A 272 8.37 34.38 -18.28
N VAL A 273 9.47 34.70 -17.57
CA VAL A 273 10.65 33.82 -17.47
C VAL A 273 10.31 32.44 -16.90
N GLN A 274 9.43 32.32 -15.91
CA GLN A 274 9.04 31.00 -15.39
C GLN A 274 8.20 30.21 -16.40
N TYR A 275 7.35 30.87 -17.20
CA TYR A 275 6.68 30.22 -18.34
C TYR A 275 7.68 29.75 -19.42
N LEU A 276 8.63 30.61 -19.81
CA LEU A 276 9.70 30.22 -20.74
C LEU A 276 10.53 29.04 -20.19
N ARG A 277 10.81 29.01 -18.89
CA ARG A 277 11.55 27.92 -18.25
C ARG A 277 10.75 26.60 -18.25
N TYR A 278 9.45 26.66 -17.95
CA TYR A 278 8.55 25.50 -18.09
C TYR A 278 8.57 24.96 -19.52
N TYR A 279 8.38 25.82 -20.51
CA TYR A 279 8.36 25.45 -21.92
C TYR A 279 9.67 24.75 -22.33
N TYR A 280 10.83 25.41 -22.18
CA TYR A 280 12.10 24.87 -22.68
C TYR A 280 12.67 23.69 -21.86
N PHE A 281 12.45 23.63 -20.54
CA PHE A 281 13.14 22.68 -19.67
C PHE A 281 12.24 21.64 -18.96
N ILE A 282 10.91 21.74 -19.10
CA ILE A 282 9.96 20.77 -18.52
C ILE A 282 9.08 20.16 -19.61
N GLU A 283 8.52 20.97 -20.52
CA GLU A 283 7.63 20.51 -21.60
C GLU A 283 8.42 19.88 -22.76
N GLN A 284 9.48 20.54 -23.24
CA GLN A 284 10.24 20.11 -24.43
C GLN A 284 11.35 19.06 -24.15
N VAL A 285 11.69 18.77 -22.89
CA VAL A 285 12.73 17.78 -22.53
C VAL A 285 12.12 16.36 -22.46
N PRO A 286 12.71 15.32 -23.09
CA PRO A 286 12.19 13.96 -23.08
C PRO A 286 12.01 13.34 -21.67
N GLU A 287 11.07 12.39 -21.56
CA GLU A 287 10.70 11.79 -20.27
C GLU A 287 11.79 10.93 -19.63
N THR A 288 12.66 10.34 -20.45
CA THR A 288 13.73 9.45 -20.01
C THR A 288 14.80 10.13 -19.15
N ASP A 289 14.86 11.46 -19.14
CA ASP A 289 15.94 12.22 -18.48
C ASP A 289 15.51 12.91 -17.16
N THR A 290 14.58 12.27 -16.45
CA THR A 290 14.92 11.86 -15.08
C THR A 290 15.27 13.00 -14.11
N GLY A 291 16.53 12.98 -13.64
CA GLY A 291 17.11 13.94 -12.70
C GLY A 291 17.34 15.36 -13.25
N TYR A 292 17.43 15.55 -14.57
CA TYR A 292 17.54 16.90 -15.15
C TYR A 292 16.20 17.62 -15.05
N ARG A 293 15.09 16.98 -15.48
CA ARG A 293 13.71 17.48 -15.29
C ARG A 293 13.46 17.86 -13.82
N LEU A 294 13.86 17.01 -12.87
CA LEU A 294 13.72 17.28 -11.43
C LEU A 294 14.60 18.45 -10.95
N THR A 295 15.81 18.61 -11.48
CA THR A 295 16.69 19.75 -11.18
C THR A 295 16.13 21.07 -11.70
N TYR A 296 15.53 21.08 -12.90
CA TYR A 296 14.82 22.24 -13.42
C TYR A 296 13.56 22.57 -12.63
N LEU A 297 12.78 21.57 -12.23
CA LEU A 297 11.61 21.76 -11.38
C LEU A 297 11.99 22.37 -10.03
N ALA A 298 13.03 21.86 -9.36
CA ALA A 298 13.53 22.41 -8.10
C ALA A 298 14.00 23.87 -8.25
N ARG A 299 14.79 24.20 -9.29
CA ARG A 299 15.23 25.58 -9.58
C ARG A 299 14.05 26.52 -9.88
N THR A 300 13.05 26.03 -10.61
CA THR A 300 11.81 26.75 -10.92
C THR A 300 11.03 27.07 -9.64
N ILE A 301 10.85 26.08 -8.76
CA ILE A 301 10.18 26.27 -7.47
C ILE A 301 10.94 27.25 -6.59
N GLU A 302 12.28 27.14 -6.48
CA GLU A 302 13.05 28.07 -5.64
C GLU A 302 12.96 29.52 -6.14
N ASP A 303 13.08 29.76 -7.44
CA ASP A 303 12.95 31.09 -8.03
C ASP A 303 11.52 31.64 -7.90
N VAL A 304 10.48 30.82 -8.16
CA VAL A 304 9.07 31.22 -7.95
C VAL A 304 8.86 31.65 -6.50
N LEU A 305 9.34 30.87 -5.53
CA LEU A 305 9.28 31.23 -4.11
C LEU A 305 10.08 32.50 -3.81
N SER A 306 11.23 32.75 -4.48
CA SER A 306 11.99 34.00 -4.35
C SER A 306 11.23 35.21 -4.91
N VAL A 307 10.53 35.04 -6.04
CA VAL A 307 9.74 36.11 -6.66
C VAL A 307 8.56 36.49 -5.76
N PHE A 308 7.87 35.51 -5.18
CA PHE A 308 6.84 35.79 -4.17
C PHE A 308 7.44 36.39 -2.88
N GLN A 309 8.59 35.89 -2.40
CA GLN A 309 9.29 36.44 -1.23
C GLN A 309 9.58 37.95 -1.39
N ASP A 310 10.14 38.35 -2.54
CA ASP A 310 10.44 39.75 -2.84
C ASP A 310 9.16 40.61 -2.88
N LEU A 311 8.12 40.13 -3.59
CA LEU A 311 6.87 40.88 -3.77
C LEU A 311 6.06 41.03 -2.46
N VAL A 312 6.07 40.01 -1.59
CA VAL A 312 5.45 40.09 -0.25
C VAL A 312 6.22 41.08 0.64
N ALA A 313 7.55 41.16 0.51
CA ALA A 313 8.37 42.13 1.23
C ALA A 313 8.19 43.58 0.73
N GLU A 314 7.90 43.80 -0.56
CA GLU A 314 7.60 45.12 -1.14
C GLU A 314 6.10 45.51 -1.09
N LYS A 315 5.25 44.77 -0.36
CA LYS A 315 3.84 45.08 -0.14
C LYS A 315 3.64 45.81 1.20
N PRO A 316 2.83 46.90 1.29
CA PRO A 316 2.67 47.67 2.53
C PRO A 316 2.18 46.88 3.75
N GLU A 317 1.44 45.80 3.53
CA GLU A 317 0.91 44.91 4.58
C GLU A 317 1.90 43.80 4.99
N GLY A 318 2.99 43.60 4.24
CA GLY A 318 3.99 42.55 4.48
C GLY A 318 3.49 41.10 4.30
N VAL A 319 2.25 40.92 3.83
CA VAL A 319 1.57 39.62 3.71
C VAL A 319 0.71 39.51 2.44
N VAL A 320 0.48 38.29 1.98
CA VAL A 320 -0.61 37.97 1.02
C VAL A 320 -1.62 37.08 1.75
N SER A 321 -2.89 37.48 1.77
CA SER A 321 -3.93 36.74 2.49
C SER A 321 -4.41 35.50 1.73
N ARG A 322 -4.97 34.53 2.45
CA ARG A 322 -5.64 33.36 1.86
C ARG A 322 -6.75 33.78 0.89
N ASP A 323 -7.44 34.88 1.17
CA ASP A 323 -8.57 35.33 0.37
C ASP A 323 -8.11 36.00 -0.93
N GLU A 324 -6.94 36.67 -0.94
CA GLU A 324 -6.26 37.12 -2.17
C GLU A 324 -5.75 35.94 -3.01
N VAL A 325 -5.19 34.90 -2.38
CA VAL A 325 -4.81 33.65 -3.06
C VAL A 325 -6.04 32.96 -3.67
N ASN A 326 -7.16 32.98 -2.96
CA ASN A 326 -8.42 32.40 -3.41
C ASN A 326 -9.02 33.14 -4.62
N ASP A 327 -9.09 34.47 -4.58
CA ASP A 327 -9.55 35.30 -5.71
C ASP A 327 -8.64 35.13 -6.95
N LEU A 328 -7.32 35.05 -6.74
CA LEU A 328 -6.35 34.77 -7.81
C LEU A 328 -6.54 33.38 -8.44
N LEU A 329 -6.57 32.30 -7.65
CA LEU A 329 -6.69 30.93 -8.16
C LEU A 329 -8.10 30.63 -8.75
N LEU A 330 -9.16 31.20 -8.17
CA LEU A 330 -10.51 31.14 -8.74
C LEU A 330 -10.64 31.97 -10.03
N THR A 331 -9.78 32.95 -10.25
CA THR A 331 -9.70 33.67 -11.54
C THR A 331 -8.88 32.88 -12.55
N PHE A 332 -7.82 32.19 -12.12
CA PHE A 332 -7.01 31.30 -12.97
C PHE A 332 -7.84 30.12 -13.52
N SER A 333 -8.64 29.46 -12.67
CA SER A 333 -9.54 28.35 -13.07
C SER A 333 -10.68 28.74 -14.04
N LYS A 334 -10.98 30.04 -14.20
CA LYS A 334 -11.90 30.54 -15.24
C LYS A 334 -11.23 30.68 -16.60
N VAL A 335 -9.91 30.80 -16.63
CA VAL A 335 -9.09 30.99 -17.85
C VAL A 335 -8.45 29.68 -18.31
N TRP A 336 -8.14 28.76 -17.39
CA TRP A 336 -7.63 27.42 -17.68
C TRP A 336 -8.62 26.35 -17.15
N PRO A 337 -9.50 25.78 -18.01
CA PRO A 337 -10.59 24.90 -17.58
C PRO A 337 -10.16 23.58 -16.89
N ASP A 338 -8.96 23.08 -17.21
CA ASP A 338 -8.41 21.87 -16.57
C ASP A 338 -7.93 22.15 -15.14
N PHE A 339 -7.49 23.37 -14.84
CA PHE A 339 -7.11 23.77 -13.49
C PHE A 339 -8.36 24.07 -12.66
N LYS A 340 -8.67 23.17 -11.72
CA LYS A 340 -9.84 23.26 -10.83
C LYS A 340 -9.41 23.46 -9.39
N ILE A 341 -10.07 24.39 -8.71
CA ILE A 341 -9.78 24.77 -7.33
C ILE A 341 -11.08 25.15 -6.60
N SER A 342 -11.07 25.10 -5.28
CA SER A 342 -12.17 25.62 -4.44
C SER A 342 -11.61 26.31 -3.19
N PRO A 343 -12.37 27.21 -2.54
CA PRO A 343 -11.94 27.83 -1.27
C PRO A 343 -11.59 26.81 -0.19
N LYS A 344 -12.26 25.65 -0.20
CA LYS A 344 -11.97 24.54 0.72
C LYS A 344 -10.63 23.87 0.38
N MET A 345 -10.38 23.55 -0.90
CA MET A 345 -9.08 23.01 -1.32
C MET A 345 -7.92 23.94 -0.97
N ILE A 346 -8.14 25.26 -1.07
CA ILE A 346 -7.18 26.29 -0.67
C ILE A 346 -6.98 26.31 0.85
N LEU A 347 -8.03 26.23 1.67
CA LEU A 347 -7.90 26.11 3.13
C LEU A 347 -7.07 24.90 3.54
N GLU A 348 -7.35 23.72 2.97
CA GLU A 348 -6.56 22.51 3.27
C GLU A 348 -5.11 22.64 2.78
N THR A 349 -4.90 23.26 1.62
CA THR A 349 -3.54 23.61 1.13
C THR A 349 -2.83 24.57 2.08
N MET A 350 -3.55 25.50 2.73
CA MET A 350 -2.98 26.40 3.74
C MET A 350 -2.59 25.67 5.03
N LYS A 351 -3.28 24.59 5.41
CA LYS A 351 -2.84 23.71 6.51
C LYS A 351 -1.55 22.97 6.15
N VAL A 352 -1.45 22.45 4.92
CA VAL A 352 -0.21 21.82 4.41
C VAL A 352 0.93 22.85 4.31
N LYS A 353 0.65 24.10 3.92
CA LYS A 353 1.59 25.23 4.01
C LYS A 353 2.05 25.47 5.45
N GLN A 354 1.14 25.49 6.42
CA GLN A 354 1.50 25.67 7.84
C GLN A 354 2.35 24.49 8.34
N LEU A 355 2.08 23.27 7.87
CA LEU A 355 2.84 22.09 8.23
C LEU A 355 4.29 22.15 7.71
N ILE A 356 4.50 22.51 6.45
CA ILE A 356 5.82 22.43 5.78
C ILE A 356 6.61 23.74 5.91
N PHE A 357 5.96 24.91 5.86
CA PHE A 357 6.62 26.23 5.88
C PHE A 357 6.43 27.00 7.19
N GLY A 358 5.39 26.70 7.96
CA GLY A 358 5.03 27.41 9.19
C GLY A 358 4.07 28.59 8.98
N GLY A 359 4.07 29.51 9.94
CA GLY A 359 3.22 30.71 9.93
C GLY A 359 1.73 30.42 10.15
N SER A 360 0.87 31.28 9.60
CA SER A 360 -0.60 31.13 9.67
C SER A 360 -1.17 30.37 8.47
N VAL A 361 -2.40 29.86 8.62
CA VAL A 361 -3.27 29.36 7.53
C VAL A 361 -4.02 30.48 6.80
N ASP A 362 -4.03 31.70 7.34
CA ASP A 362 -4.76 32.84 6.76
C ASP A 362 -3.88 33.74 5.87
N SER A 363 -2.55 33.53 5.85
CA SER A 363 -1.63 34.34 5.04
C SER A 363 -0.28 33.67 4.74
N PHE A 364 0.37 34.19 3.71
CA PHE A 364 1.79 33.99 3.42
C PHE A 364 2.60 35.23 3.83
N THR A 365 3.74 34.98 4.45
CA THR A 365 4.73 35.98 4.90
C THR A 365 6.07 35.77 4.19
N THR A 366 6.93 36.78 4.19
CA THR A 366 8.32 36.67 3.69
C THR A 366 9.12 35.54 4.37
N ASN A 367 8.80 35.21 5.63
CA ASN A 367 9.45 34.11 6.35
C ASN A 367 8.98 32.72 5.88
N ASP A 368 7.71 32.58 5.48
CA ASP A 368 7.19 31.32 4.95
C ASP A 368 7.91 30.96 3.63
N PHE A 369 8.03 31.93 2.71
CA PHE A 369 8.76 31.72 1.45
C PHE A 369 10.25 31.42 1.67
N LYS A 370 10.91 32.14 2.60
CA LYS A 370 12.30 31.84 3.01
C LYS A 370 12.43 30.41 3.54
N THR A 371 11.49 29.96 4.36
CA THR A 371 11.47 28.61 4.94
C THR A 371 11.21 27.54 3.88
N ALA A 372 10.31 27.80 2.94
CA ALA A 372 10.05 26.94 1.79
C ALA A 372 11.31 26.74 0.94
N ARG A 373 11.99 27.82 0.55
CA ARG A 373 13.22 27.79 -0.27
C ARG A 373 14.33 26.94 0.35
N MET A 374 14.58 27.11 1.65
CA MET A 374 15.58 26.31 2.39
C MET A 374 15.27 24.79 2.39
N LYS A 375 14.03 24.39 2.04
CA LYS A 375 13.60 22.99 1.98
C LYS A 375 13.54 22.43 0.57
N VAL A 376 13.40 23.25 -0.48
CA VAL A 376 13.36 22.81 -1.89
C VAL A 376 14.55 21.90 -2.22
N ASN A 377 15.77 22.34 -1.93
CA ASN A 377 16.98 21.57 -2.24
C ASN A 377 17.12 20.27 -1.40
N ARG A 378 16.48 20.20 -0.21
CA ARG A 378 16.41 18.95 0.58
C ARG A 378 15.37 17.99 0.01
N LEU A 379 14.19 18.49 -0.35
CA LEU A 379 13.13 17.73 -1.01
C LEU A 379 13.63 17.14 -2.35
N LYS A 380 14.37 17.93 -3.14
CA LYS A 380 15.07 17.47 -4.35
C LYS A 380 15.95 16.25 -4.06
N ALA A 381 16.88 16.37 -3.12
CA ALA A 381 17.81 15.30 -2.76
C ALA A 381 17.14 14.05 -2.15
N ILE A 382 15.95 14.19 -1.55
CA ILE A 382 15.12 13.06 -1.11
C ILE A 382 14.51 12.35 -2.33
N VAL A 383 13.86 13.09 -3.24
CA VAL A 383 13.24 12.54 -4.45
C VAL A 383 14.29 11.89 -5.38
N GLU A 384 15.49 12.47 -5.51
CA GLU A 384 16.59 11.91 -6.30
C GLU A 384 17.09 10.55 -5.80
N ARG A 385 17.06 10.30 -4.49
CA ARG A 385 17.37 8.97 -3.92
C ARG A 385 16.19 8.01 -4.05
N PHE A 386 14.96 8.50 -3.92
CA PHE A 386 13.74 7.69 -3.95
C PHE A 386 13.41 7.16 -5.36
N LEU A 387 13.54 8.00 -6.41
CA LEU A 387 13.10 7.68 -7.77
C LEU A 387 13.67 6.37 -8.37
N PRO A 388 14.97 6.04 -8.23
CA PRO A 388 15.53 4.78 -8.76
C PRO A 388 14.84 3.51 -8.26
N TYR A 389 14.20 3.57 -7.08
CA TYR A 389 13.51 2.44 -6.45
C TYR A 389 11.99 2.51 -6.56
N TYR A 390 11.45 3.50 -7.29
CA TYR A 390 10.00 3.68 -7.45
C TYR A 390 9.24 2.41 -7.86
N PRO A 391 9.69 1.57 -8.81
CA PRO A 391 9.01 0.31 -9.16
C PRO A 391 8.84 -0.66 -7.98
N ILE A 392 9.81 -0.68 -7.05
CA ILE A 392 9.72 -1.51 -5.83
C ILE A 392 8.61 -0.98 -4.92
N TYR A 393 8.51 0.35 -4.78
CA TYR A 393 7.48 0.99 -3.96
C TYR A 393 6.09 0.97 -4.61
N SER A 394 5.98 0.95 -5.94
CA SER A 394 4.69 0.99 -6.65
C SER A 394 4.05 -0.39 -6.85
N ARG A 395 4.83 -1.48 -6.67
CA ARG A 395 4.49 -2.89 -6.99
C ARG A 395 4.67 -3.29 -8.46
N ASP A 396 5.43 -2.51 -9.22
CA ASP A 396 5.75 -2.78 -10.63
C ASP A 396 7.11 -3.52 -10.83
N TRP A 397 7.83 -3.83 -9.76
CA TRP A 397 9.12 -4.53 -9.83
C TRP A 397 8.99 -6.06 -9.89
N ASP A 398 9.65 -6.70 -10.85
CA ASP A 398 9.83 -8.16 -10.88
C ASP A 398 11.20 -8.57 -10.31
N PRO A 399 11.26 -9.25 -9.15
CA PRO A 399 12.52 -9.77 -8.60
C PRO A 399 13.13 -10.90 -9.45
N GLN A 400 12.38 -11.56 -10.34
CA GLN A 400 12.86 -12.70 -11.13
C GLN A 400 13.83 -12.30 -12.25
N MET A 401 13.93 -11.02 -12.59
CA MET A 401 14.91 -10.48 -13.55
C MET A 401 16.36 -10.45 -13.00
N TYR A 402 16.55 -10.81 -11.72
CA TYR A 402 17.82 -10.73 -11.00
C TYR A 402 18.11 -12.05 -10.28
N SER A 403 19.34 -12.30 -9.85
CA SER A 403 19.59 -13.42 -8.92
C SER A 403 18.94 -13.17 -7.55
N TYR A 404 18.74 -14.22 -6.76
CA TYR A 404 18.20 -14.10 -5.40
C TYR A 404 19.03 -13.14 -4.52
N GLN A 405 20.35 -13.17 -4.63
CA GLN A 405 21.22 -12.30 -3.82
C GLN A 405 21.16 -10.83 -4.28
N GLU A 406 21.08 -10.58 -5.58
CA GLU A 406 20.94 -9.23 -6.14
C GLU A 406 19.57 -8.62 -5.85
N SER A 407 18.49 -9.38 -6.01
CA SER A 407 17.12 -8.92 -5.69
C SER A 407 16.95 -8.61 -4.20
N GLN A 408 17.46 -9.47 -3.30
CA GLN A 408 17.49 -9.20 -1.85
C GLN A 408 18.28 -7.93 -1.52
N ARG A 409 19.45 -7.73 -2.16
CA ARG A 409 20.27 -6.53 -1.95
C ARG A 409 19.56 -5.27 -2.45
N LEU A 410 19.04 -5.28 -3.69
CA LEU A 410 18.35 -4.13 -4.29
C LEU A 410 17.14 -3.71 -3.43
N PHE A 411 16.43 -4.68 -2.85
CA PHE A 411 15.34 -4.41 -1.92
C PHE A 411 15.81 -3.83 -0.58
N GLN A 412 16.95 -4.29 -0.04
CA GLN A 412 17.53 -3.74 1.18
C GLN A 412 18.05 -2.30 0.97
N ASP A 413 18.70 -2.03 -0.16
CA ASP A 413 19.14 -0.69 -0.55
C ASP A 413 17.93 0.25 -0.74
N ALA A 414 16.84 -0.22 -1.36
CA ALA A 414 15.55 0.49 -1.42
C ALA A 414 14.94 0.75 -0.04
N GLN A 415 14.95 -0.24 0.86
CA GLN A 415 14.42 -0.08 2.21
C GLN A 415 15.18 1.00 2.98
N ALA A 416 16.51 0.96 2.97
CA ALA A 416 17.35 1.96 3.64
C ALA A 416 17.10 3.37 3.09
N VAL A 417 16.92 3.51 1.77
CA VAL A 417 16.57 4.77 1.11
C VAL A 417 15.19 5.27 1.53
N LEU A 418 14.18 4.41 1.62
CA LEU A 418 12.83 4.82 2.05
C LEU A 418 12.82 5.26 3.52
N GLU A 419 13.47 4.49 4.39
CA GLU A 419 13.61 4.83 5.81
C GLU A 419 14.31 6.17 6.02
N GLN A 420 15.47 6.38 5.36
CA GLN A 420 16.18 7.65 5.41
C GLN A 420 15.33 8.80 4.86
N SER A 421 14.67 8.59 3.72
CA SER A 421 13.75 9.57 3.11
C SER A 421 12.63 9.97 4.08
N GLY A 422 11.99 9.01 4.73
CA GLY A 422 10.94 9.24 5.72
C GLY A 422 11.44 10.00 6.96
N THR A 423 12.60 9.62 7.48
CA THR A 423 13.26 10.31 8.60
C THR A 423 13.58 11.77 8.25
N GLU A 424 14.15 12.02 7.07
CA GLU A 424 14.49 13.37 6.60
C GLU A 424 13.25 14.21 6.31
N LEU A 425 12.24 13.68 5.61
CA LEU A 425 10.96 14.36 5.36
C LEU A 425 10.30 14.80 6.67
N GLY A 426 10.25 13.92 7.68
CA GLY A 426 9.69 14.24 8.99
C GLY A 426 10.50 15.29 9.76
N ALA A 427 11.78 15.49 9.44
CA ALA A 427 12.60 16.57 9.97
C ALA A 427 12.41 17.91 9.22
N LEU A 428 11.71 17.93 8.08
CA LEU A 428 11.32 19.15 7.36
C LEU A 428 9.98 19.74 7.85
N VAL A 429 9.31 19.12 8.82
CA VAL A 429 8.01 19.58 9.33
C VAL A 429 8.16 20.67 10.40
N GLU A 430 7.32 21.70 10.35
CA GLU A 430 7.25 22.78 11.36
C GLU A 430 6.04 22.68 12.29
N GLY A 431 4.85 22.43 11.72
CA GLY A 431 3.57 22.51 12.45
C GLY A 431 3.11 21.21 13.11
N PRO A 432 2.06 21.27 13.95
CA PRO A 432 1.17 20.15 14.17
C PRO A 432 0.25 19.91 12.94
N TYR A 433 -0.42 18.77 12.87
CA TYR A 433 -1.40 18.45 11.82
C TYR A 433 -2.46 17.47 12.33
N ASP A 434 -3.74 17.63 11.97
CA ASP A 434 -4.76 16.60 12.22
C ASP A 434 -4.78 15.60 11.05
N LEU A 435 -4.60 14.30 11.35
CA LEU A 435 -4.68 13.23 10.36
C LEU A 435 -6.02 13.20 9.60
N LYS A 436 -7.11 13.70 10.19
CA LYS A 436 -8.42 13.80 9.53
C LYS A 436 -8.41 14.74 8.33
N ASP A 437 -7.55 15.77 8.32
CA ASP A 437 -7.46 16.71 7.21
C ASP A 437 -6.97 16.04 5.91
N VAL A 438 -6.29 14.89 5.99
CA VAL A 438 -5.94 14.04 4.83
C VAL A 438 -7.20 13.58 4.10
N VAL A 439 -8.24 13.16 4.83
CA VAL A 439 -9.53 12.77 4.22
C VAL A 439 -10.22 13.99 3.62
N VAL A 440 -10.14 15.15 4.29
CA VAL A 440 -10.77 16.40 3.84
C VAL A 440 -10.17 16.90 2.53
N ILE A 441 -8.84 16.90 2.39
CA ILE A 441 -8.15 17.33 1.16
C ILE A 441 -8.32 16.33 0.01
N LEU A 442 -8.23 15.02 0.30
CA LEU A 442 -8.46 13.98 -0.73
C LEU A 442 -9.90 14.03 -1.26
N ARG A 443 -10.90 14.16 -0.39
CA ARG A 443 -12.31 14.23 -0.79
C ARG A 443 -12.62 15.46 -1.64
N GLU A 444 -12.00 16.61 -1.36
CA GLU A 444 -12.16 17.81 -2.18
C GLU A 444 -11.39 17.69 -3.51
N TYR A 445 -10.22 17.05 -3.52
CA TYR A 445 -9.50 16.72 -4.76
C TYR A 445 -10.29 15.76 -5.66
N GLU A 446 -10.79 14.64 -5.15
CA GLU A 446 -11.59 13.65 -5.90
C GLU A 446 -12.91 14.23 -6.45
N LYS A 447 -13.46 15.25 -5.78
CA LYS A 447 -14.62 16.03 -6.22
C LYS A 447 -14.30 17.01 -7.35
N LEU A 448 -13.13 17.66 -7.30
CA LEU A 448 -12.67 18.58 -8.35
C LEU A 448 -12.18 17.81 -9.60
N TYR A 449 -11.46 16.72 -9.37
CA TYR A 449 -10.80 15.87 -10.38
C TYR A 449 -11.36 14.44 -10.35
N PRO A 450 -12.66 14.23 -10.68
CA PRO A 450 -13.21 12.88 -10.73
C PRO A 450 -12.55 12.07 -11.85
N ARG A 451 -12.09 10.85 -11.53
CA ARG A 451 -11.60 9.90 -12.53
C ARG A 451 -12.66 9.63 -13.61
N LYS A 452 -12.22 9.55 -14.87
CA LYS A 452 -13.08 9.25 -16.03
C LYS A 452 -13.54 7.79 -16.04
N ASP A 453 -12.76 6.90 -15.41
CA ASP A 453 -12.96 5.44 -15.43
C ASP A 453 -14.18 4.95 -14.61
N LYS A 454 -15.00 5.85 -14.07
CA LYS A 454 -16.31 5.53 -13.46
C LYS A 454 -17.25 4.78 -14.40
N GLU A 455 -17.05 4.91 -15.71
CA GLU A 455 -17.82 4.23 -16.76
C GLU A 455 -17.17 2.91 -17.23
N ARG A 456 -16.00 2.54 -16.70
CA ARG A 456 -15.14 1.47 -17.26
C ARG A 456 -15.00 0.22 -16.40
N SER A 457 -15.78 0.10 -15.32
CA SER A 457 -15.89 -1.17 -14.59
C SER A 457 -16.62 -2.21 -15.45
N GLN A 458 -15.96 -3.31 -15.77
CA GLN A 458 -16.49 -4.36 -16.64
C GLN A 458 -17.20 -5.50 -15.88
N SER A 459 -17.13 -5.50 -14.54
CA SER A 459 -17.93 -6.36 -13.67
C SER A 459 -19.06 -5.57 -13.03
N LYS A 460 -20.11 -6.25 -12.53
CA LYS A 460 -21.17 -5.60 -11.74
C LYS A 460 -20.78 -5.35 -10.28
N ASP A 461 -19.67 -5.94 -9.85
CA ASP A 461 -19.31 -6.08 -8.44
C ASP A 461 -18.11 -5.18 -8.06
N ASP A 462 -17.24 -4.82 -9.02
CA ASP A 462 -16.17 -3.82 -8.85
C ASP A 462 -16.74 -2.39 -8.86
N LYS A 463 -17.43 -2.03 -7.79
CA LYS A 463 -17.80 -0.66 -7.47
C LYS A 463 -16.54 0.14 -7.09
N TYR A 464 -16.14 1.10 -7.91
CA TYR A 464 -15.02 2.01 -7.59
C TYR A 464 -15.25 2.71 -6.25
N VAL A 465 -14.41 2.41 -5.25
CA VAL A 465 -14.40 3.06 -3.94
C VAL A 465 -13.32 4.16 -3.93
N PRO A 466 -13.67 5.44 -3.71
CA PRO A 466 -12.71 6.54 -3.61
C PRO A 466 -11.64 6.32 -2.53
N ILE A 467 -10.45 6.87 -2.74
CA ILE A 467 -9.32 6.75 -1.79
C ILE A 467 -9.65 7.49 -0.49
N SER A 468 -10.39 8.61 -0.55
CA SER A 468 -10.84 9.29 0.68
C SER A 468 -11.79 8.43 1.53
N GLU A 469 -12.62 7.58 0.92
CA GLU A 469 -13.54 6.67 1.63
C GLU A 469 -12.77 5.50 2.27
N GLN A 470 -11.81 4.92 1.54
CA GLN A 470 -10.93 3.86 2.08
C GLN A 470 -10.09 4.35 3.26
N ILE A 471 -9.51 5.56 3.17
CA ILE A 471 -8.71 6.16 4.24
C ILE A 471 -9.59 6.64 5.42
N GLU A 472 -10.82 7.10 5.18
CA GLU A 472 -11.76 7.43 6.26
C GLU A 472 -12.17 6.19 7.06
N LYS A 473 -12.45 5.06 6.40
CA LYS A 473 -12.72 3.76 7.05
C LYS A 473 -11.54 3.28 7.91
N LEU A 474 -10.31 3.52 7.46
CA LEU A 474 -9.09 3.18 8.20
C LEU A 474 -8.66 4.24 9.24
N MET A 475 -9.26 5.44 9.24
CA MET A 475 -8.80 6.54 10.11
C MET A 475 -8.86 6.21 11.62
N PRO A 476 -9.88 5.53 12.16
CA PRO A 476 -9.88 5.10 13.56
C PRO A 476 -8.70 4.18 13.91
N LEU A 477 -8.39 3.22 13.03
CA LEU A 477 -7.23 2.33 13.18
C LEU A 477 -5.91 3.10 13.18
N ILE A 478 -5.74 4.05 12.25
CA ILE A 478 -4.54 4.87 12.11
C ILE A 478 -4.33 5.75 13.37
N VAL A 479 -5.41 6.36 13.88
CA VAL A 479 -5.38 7.21 15.08
C VAL A 479 -5.09 6.39 16.34
N ASP A 480 -5.75 5.25 16.52
CA ASP A 480 -5.53 4.38 17.69
C ASP A 480 -4.13 3.74 17.66
N ALA A 481 -3.61 3.36 16.48
CA ALA A 481 -2.23 2.91 16.32
C ALA A 481 -1.20 4.02 16.61
N LYS A 482 -1.44 5.25 16.13
CA LYS A 482 -0.63 6.44 16.47
C LYS A 482 -0.59 6.66 17.98
N ASN A 483 -1.75 6.63 18.65
CA ASN A 483 -1.84 6.84 20.09
C ASN A 483 -1.21 5.69 20.88
N MET A 484 -1.34 4.43 20.42
CA MET A 484 -0.67 3.28 21.00
C MET A 484 0.87 3.39 20.94
N VAL A 485 1.45 3.88 19.84
CA VAL A 485 2.91 3.94 19.67
C VAL A 485 3.53 5.22 20.27
N PHE A 486 2.87 6.38 20.11
CA PHE A 486 3.44 7.70 20.43
C PHE A 486 2.74 8.43 21.59
N GLY A 487 1.63 7.88 22.11
CA GLY A 487 0.80 8.52 23.12
C GLY A 487 -0.15 9.59 22.55
N GLY A 488 -0.96 10.14 23.46
CA GLY A 488 -2.07 11.04 23.13
C GLY A 488 -3.42 10.31 23.06
N ASN A 489 -4.47 11.07 22.80
CA ASN A 489 -5.86 10.61 22.67
C ASN A 489 -6.59 11.27 21.49
N ASP A 490 -5.81 11.80 20.54
CA ASP A 490 -6.29 12.64 19.44
C ASP A 490 -5.71 12.19 18.09
N SER A 491 -6.19 12.81 17.01
CA SER A 491 -5.70 12.59 15.65
C SER A 491 -4.53 13.53 15.26
N THR A 492 -4.05 14.36 16.19
CA THR A 492 -2.98 15.34 15.93
C THR A 492 -1.59 14.71 15.97
N LEU A 493 -0.80 14.96 14.94
CA LEU A 493 0.65 14.73 14.93
C LEU A 493 1.38 16.00 15.33
N SER A 494 2.23 15.93 16.36
CA SER A 494 3.15 17.03 16.71
C SER A 494 4.48 16.91 15.95
N LYS A 495 5.21 18.02 15.79
CA LYS A 495 6.53 18.07 15.12
C LYS A 495 7.51 16.96 15.56
N LYS A 496 7.48 16.54 16.84
CA LYS A 496 8.36 15.48 17.37
C LYS A 496 8.00 14.07 16.89
N ILE A 497 6.76 13.84 16.46
CA ILE A 497 6.25 12.51 16.06
C ILE A 497 6.57 12.21 14.59
N TRP A 498 6.62 13.22 13.72
CA TRP A 498 6.73 13.04 12.27
C TRP A 498 7.90 12.18 11.79
N SER A 499 9.13 12.50 12.18
CA SER A 499 10.33 11.73 11.78
C SER A 499 10.30 10.26 12.26
N PRO A 500 10.03 9.94 13.54
CA PRO A 500 9.94 8.54 13.97
C PRO A 500 8.66 7.83 13.49
N LEU A 501 7.57 8.53 13.16
CA LEU A 501 6.38 7.97 12.53
C LEU A 501 6.66 7.55 11.09
N LEU A 502 7.25 8.43 10.27
CA LEU A 502 7.58 8.12 8.87
C LEU A 502 8.65 7.03 8.77
N SER A 503 9.63 7.00 9.67
CA SER A 503 10.60 5.88 9.79
C SER A 503 9.93 4.54 10.12
N LEU A 504 8.96 4.53 11.04
CA LEU A 504 8.22 3.31 11.40
C LEU A 504 7.28 2.87 10.26
N GLY A 505 6.54 3.80 9.68
CA GLY A 505 5.65 3.56 8.54
C GLY A 505 6.40 3.04 7.31
N SER A 506 7.59 3.57 7.03
CA SER A 506 8.48 3.06 5.96
C SER A 506 8.83 1.59 6.18
N ARG A 507 9.15 1.18 7.42
CA ARG A 507 9.47 -0.22 7.74
C ARG A 507 8.27 -1.15 7.71
N VAL A 508 7.11 -0.71 8.17
CA VAL A 508 5.85 -1.46 8.02
C VAL A 508 5.53 -1.66 6.54
N TYR A 509 5.71 -0.62 5.72
CA TYR A 509 5.46 -0.69 4.27
C TYR A 509 6.45 -1.61 3.55
N MET A 510 7.75 -1.49 3.83
CA MET A 510 8.75 -2.38 3.25
C MET A 510 8.60 -3.83 3.74
N GLY A 511 8.15 -4.08 4.97
CA GLY A 511 7.79 -5.43 5.42
C GLY A 511 6.64 -6.03 4.61
N ALA A 512 5.59 -5.25 4.33
CA ALA A 512 4.47 -5.69 3.49
C ALA A 512 4.88 -5.93 2.02
N LEU A 513 5.78 -5.11 1.47
CA LEU A 513 6.36 -5.33 0.14
C LEU A 513 7.30 -6.55 0.11
N TYR A 514 8.12 -6.75 1.15
CA TYR A 514 9.00 -7.91 1.25
C TYR A 514 8.19 -9.21 1.25
N HIS A 515 7.11 -9.25 2.03
CA HIS A 515 6.16 -10.36 2.00
C HIS A 515 5.62 -10.59 0.58
N HIS A 516 5.15 -9.55 -0.10
CA HIS A 516 4.62 -9.65 -1.46
C HIS A 516 5.64 -10.19 -2.49
N TYR A 517 6.88 -9.67 -2.49
CA TYR A 517 7.88 -10.07 -3.48
C TYR A 517 8.53 -11.43 -3.21
N PHE A 518 8.77 -11.80 -1.94
CA PHE A 518 9.64 -12.93 -1.57
C PHE A 518 8.96 -14.05 -0.76
N VAL A 519 7.74 -13.87 -0.24
CA VAL A 519 7.06 -14.86 0.63
C VAL A 519 5.69 -15.27 0.09
N ALA A 520 4.91 -14.32 -0.41
CA ALA A 520 3.61 -14.57 -1.03
C ALA A 520 3.77 -15.38 -2.32
N ASP A 521 2.90 -16.38 -2.47
CA ASP A 521 2.78 -17.25 -3.64
C ASP A 521 4.10 -17.93 -4.07
N LYS A 522 5.03 -18.11 -3.12
CA LYS A 522 6.29 -18.82 -3.32
C LYS A 522 6.21 -20.25 -2.79
N ASP A 523 6.94 -21.12 -3.48
CA ASP A 523 7.14 -22.52 -3.12
C ASP A 523 7.90 -22.65 -1.80
N ARG A 524 7.23 -23.15 -0.75
CA ARG A 524 7.75 -23.20 0.61
C ARG A 524 8.80 -24.30 0.83
N GLU A 525 8.96 -25.23 -0.11
CA GLU A 525 10.01 -26.27 -0.02
C GLU A 525 11.40 -25.73 -0.42
N LYS A 526 11.46 -24.55 -1.06
CA LYS A 526 12.71 -23.93 -1.51
C LYS A 526 13.43 -23.17 -0.41
N ALA A 527 14.73 -23.40 -0.29
CA ALA A 527 15.61 -22.74 0.67
C ALA A 527 15.53 -21.21 0.55
N GLU A 528 15.49 -20.65 -0.66
CA GLU A 528 15.38 -19.20 -0.90
C GLU A 528 14.09 -18.60 -0.30
N THR A 529 12.98 -19.33 -0.37
CA THR A 529 11.69 -18.94 0.24
C THR A 529 11.73 -19.04 1.77
N LEU A 530 12.38 -20.08 2.31
CA LEU A 530 12.54 -20.26 3.76
C LEU A 530 13.48 -19.22 4.38
N TRP A 531 14.58 -18.88 3.70
CA TRP A 531 15.44 -17.75 4.06
C TRP A 531 14.68 -16.43 4.02
N SER A 532 13.86 -16.21 2.99
CA SER A 532 13.02 -15.01 2.88
C SER A 532 11.98 -14.92 4.01
N LEU A 533 11.30 -16.03 4.32
CA LEU A 533 10.37 -16.11 5.44
C LEU A 533 11.07 -15.81 6.77
N SER A 534 12.27 -16.34 6.98
CA SER A 534 13.09 -16.02 8.17
C SER A 534 13.47 -14.54 8.23
N THR A 535 13.89 -13.93 7.12
CA THR A 535 14.15 -12.49 7.04
C THR A 535 12.89 -11.68 7.37
N PHE A 536 11.74 -12.00 6.78
CA PHE A 536 10.47 -11.35 7.02
C PHE A 536 9.99 -11.46 8.49
N SER A 537 10.11 -12.64 9.09
CA SER A 537 9.77 -12.85 10.51
C SER A 537 10.68 -12.02 11.42
N ASN A 538 12.00 -12.05 11.19
CA ASN A 538 12.94 -11.25 11.99
C ASN A 538 12.71 -9.74 11.82
N GLN A 539 12.46 -9.24 10.60
CA GLN A 539 12.11 -7.84 10.35
C GLN A 539 10.81 -7.44 11.08
N SER A 540 9.78 -8.26 11.01
CA SER A 540 8.48 -8.02 11.65
C SER A 540 8.60 -7.96 13.19
N LEU A 541 9.39 -8.86 13.79
CA LEU A 541 9.70 -8.84 15.22
C LEU A 541 10.57 -7.63 15.62
N ASN A 542 11.42 -7.13 14.73
CA ASN A 542 12.19 -5.91 14.96
C ASN A 542 11.29 -4.65 14.92
N VAL A 543 10.29 -4.59 14.04
CA VAL A 543 9.26 -3.53 14.04
C VAL A 543 8.44 -3.55 15.34
N LEU A 544 8.05 -4.74 15.81
CA LEU A 544 7.34 -4.90 17.09
C LEU A 544 8.23 -4.47 18.29
N ARG A 545 9.51 -4.85 18.28
CA ARG A 545 10.51 -4.41 19.27
C ARG A 545 10.68 -2.88 19.27
N ASP A 546 10.69 -2.24 18.11
CA ASP A 546 10.78 -0.77 18.01
C ASP A 546 9.52 -0.06 18.54
N ILE A 547 8.33 -0.65 18.37
CA ILE A 547 7.09 -0.16 19.00
C ILE A 547 7.22 -0.23 20.53
N LEU A 548 7.73 -1.34 21.07
CA LEU A 548 7.95 -1.51 22.51
C LEU A 548 8.99 -0.52 23.05
N VAL A 549 10.10 -0.28 22.33
CA VAL A 549 11.13 0.72 22.73
C VAL A 549 10.55 2.14 22.77
N LYS A 550 9.62 2.49 21.87
CA LYS A 550 8.97 3.82 21.85
C LYS A 550 7.97 4.03 22.98
N LYS A 551 7.36 2.98 23.53
CA LYS A 551 6.38 3.05 24.62
C LYS A 551 7.08 3.17 25.98
N PRO A 552 6.72 4.14 26.86
CA PRO A 552 7.35 4.31 28.18
C PRO A 552 7.27 3.11 29.13
N VAL A 553 6.35 2.18 28.88
CA VAL A 553 6.13 0.95 29.67
C VAL A 553 6.73 -0.31 29.02
N HIS A 554 7.36 -0.19 27.84
CA HIS A 554 8.01 -1.29 27.10
C HIS A 554 7.17 -2.57 26.88
N GLN A 555 5.84 -2.40 26.86
CA GLN A 555 4.84 -3.45 26.64
C GLN A 555 3.65 -2.92 25.83
N VAL A 556 2.97 -3.78 25.07
CA VAL A 556 1.65 -3.50 24.46
C VAL A 556 0.60 -4.34 25.20
N SER A 557 -0.31 -3.69 25.91
CA SER A 557 -1.31 -4.35 26.75
C SER A 557 -2.38 -5.10 25.96
N MET A 558 -2.99 -6.13 26.56
CA MET A 558 -4.14 -6.84 25.98
C MET A 558 -5.31 -5.90 25.63
N SER A 559 -5.47 -4.80 26.36
CA SER A 559 -6.43 -3.73 26.03
C SER A 559 -6.11 -3.02 24.71
N GLU A 560 -4.84 -2.74 24.42
CA GLU A 560 -4.40 -2.11 23.18
C GLU A 560 -4.47 -3.10 22.00
N ILE A 561 -4.08 -4.36 22.23
CA ILE A 561 -4.22 -5.46 21.25
C ILE A 561 -5.69 -5.61 20.83
N MET A 562 -6.61 -5.71 21.79
CA MET A 562 -8.03 -5.85 21.51
C MET A 562 -8.66 -4.59 20.89
N LEU A 563 -8.16 -3.40 21.18
CA LEU A 563 -8.58 -2.16 20.50
C LEU A 563 -8.23 -2.21 19.01
N ILE A 564 -6.97 -2.52 18.67
CA ILE A 564 -6.51 -2.65 17.28
C ILE A 564 -7.29 -3.75 16.53
N ILE A 565 -7.52 -4.90 17.18
CA ILE A 565 -8.31 -6.00 16.60
C ILE A 565 -9.76 -5.60 16.38
N ASN A 566 -10.38 -4.87 17.31
CA ASN A 566 -11.73 -4.35 17.13
C ASN A 566 -11.79 -3.38 15.94
N ARG A 567 -10.79 -2.49 15.76
CA ARG A 567 -10.69 -1.63 14.57
C ARG A 567 -10.50 -2.40 13.27
N LEU A 568 -9.73 -3.49 13.29
CA LEU A 568 -9.57 -4.35 12.11
C LEU A 568 -10.88 -5.08 11.78
N LYS A 569 -11.69 -5.46 12.78
CA LYS A 569 -13.03 -6.01 12.55
C LYS A 569 -14.03 -4.96 12.04
N GLU A 570 -14.06 -3.77 12.64
CA GLU A 570 -14.84 -2.60 12.14
C GLU A 570 -14.45 -2.19 10.71
N ALA A 571 -13.26 -2.57 10.25
CA ALA A 571 -12.74 -2.29 8.91
C ALA A 571 -12.88 -3.46 7.90
N ASP A 572 -13.50 -4.58 8.30
CA ASP A 572 -13.69 -5.83 7.55
C ASP A 572 -12.41 -6.64 7.25
N TYR A 573 -11.35 -6.47 8.04
CA TYR A 573 -10.10 -7.26 7.97
C TYR A 573 -10.10 -8.51 8.88
N VAL A 574 -11.21 -8.78 9.58
CA VAL A 574 -11.42 -9.95 10.44
C VAL A 574 -12.81 -10.52 10.16
N ASP A 575 -12.93 -11.84 9.89
CA ASP A 575 -14.21 -12.51 9.59
C ASP A 575 -15.26 -12.20 10.68
N GLU A 576 -16.47 -11.85 10.25
CA GLU A 576 -17.61 -11.52 11.12
C GLU A 576 -17.89 -12.60 12.18
N LYS A 577 -17.65 -13.88 11.86
CA LYS A 577 -17.84 -15.02 12.77
C LYS A 577 -16.90 -15.00 13.97
N VAL A 578 -15.76 -14.31 13.89
CA VAL A 578 -14.76 -14.31 14.96
C VAL A 578 -15.28 -13.51 16.17
N ASN A 579 -15.66 -14.23 17.22
CA ASN A 579 -16.10 -13.68 18.48
C ASN A 579 -14.92 -13.03 19.23
N LEU A 580 -15.01 -11.72 19.49
CA LEU A 580 -13.95 -10.96 20.16
C LEU A 580 -13.70 -11.44 21.61
N GLY A 581 -14.69 -12.03 22.27
CA GLY A 581 -14.54 -12.61 23.61
C GLY A 581 -13.63 -13.84 23.59
N SER A 582 -13.93 -14.81 22.72
CA SER A 582 -13.15 -16.03 22.59
C SER A 582 -11.77 -15.78 21.97
N LEU A 583 -11.67 -14.85 21.01
CA LEU A 583 -10.38 -14.39 20.48
C LEU A 583 -9.51 -13.78 21.60
N LYS A 584 -10.08 -12.97 22.50
CA LYS A 584 -9.37 -12.44 23.68
C LYS A 584 -8.89 -13.56 24.61
N THR A 585 -9.66 -14.64 24.78
CA THR A 585 -9.24 -15.82 25.55
C THR A 585 -8.04 -16.52 24.92
N VAL A 586 -8.06 -16.76 23.61
CA VAL A 586 -6.95 -17.38 22.88
C VAL A 586 -5.70 -16.48 22.87
N LEU A 587 -5.86 -15.18 22.66
CA LEU A 587 -4.75 -14.22 22.76
C LEU A 587 -4.21 -14.10 24.19
N GLY A 588 -5.07 -14.18 25.19
CA GLY A 588 -4.67 -14.28 26.60
C GLY A 588 -3.81 -15.51 26.88
N LEU A 589 -4.20 -16.67 26.34
CA LEU A 589 -3.40 -17.90 26.39
C LEU A 589 -2.07 -17.75 25.67
N VAL A 590 -2.02 -17.15 24.46
CA VAL A 590 -0.76 -16.90 23.75
C VAL A 590 0.15 -15.97 24.57
N VAL A 591 -0.36 -14.83 25.03
CA VAL A 591 0.42 -13.81 25.74
C VAL A 591 0.85 -14.24 27.14
N ASN A 592 0.07 -15.07 27.84
CA ASN A 592 0.36 -15.48 29.23
C ASN A 592 0.95 -16.89 29.38
N ASN A 593 0.85 -17.76 28.37
CA ASN A 593 1.36 -19.14 28.44
C ASN A 593 2.33 -19.52 27.31
N VAL A 594 2.24 -18.93 26.11
CA VAL A 594 3.14 -19.25 24.98
C VAL A 594 4.33 -18.30 24.92
N LEU A 595 4.09 -17.00 25.14
CA LEU A 595 5.09 -15.93 25.07
C LEU A 595 5.63 -15.51 26.46
N VAL A 596 5.72 -16.49 27.35
CA VAL A 596 6.28 -16.41 28.71
C VAL A 596 7.13 -17.65 28.92
N ASP A 597 8.35 -17.51 29.45
CA ASP A 597 9.19 -18.68 29.71
C ASP A 597 8.60 -19.59 30.81
N PRO A 598 8.80 -20.92 30.76
CA PRO A 598 8.21 -21.85 31.73
C PRO A 598 8.60 -21.59 33.18
N GLU A 599 9.75 -20.97 33.44
CA GLU A 599 10.20 -20.65 34.80
C GLU A 599 9.35 -19.52 35.41
N ASP A 600 9.22 -18.40 34.70
CA ASP A 600 8.37 -17.28 35.10
C ASP A 600 6.88 -17.68 35.16
N ARG A 601 6.41 -18.44 34.18
CA ARG A 601 5.02 -18.96 34.15
C ARG A 601 4.71 -19.83 35.38
N LEU A 602 5.65 -20.69 35.80
CA LEU A 602 5.49 -21.53 36.99
C LEU A 602 5.72 -20.74 38.30
N GLY A 603 6.47 -19.64 38.25
CA GLY A 603 6.55 -18.63 39.31
C GLY A 603 5.28 -17.76 39.45
N GLY A 604 4.30 -17.91 38.55
CA GLY A 604 3.03 -17.19 38.59
C GLY A 604 3.03 -15.83 37.88
N TYR A 605 4.02 -15.55 37.02
CA TYR A 605 4.03 -14.35 36.18
C TYR A 605 2.96 -14.42 35.08
N VAL A 606 2.14 -13.36 34.98
CA VAL A 606 1.04 -13.24 34.00
C VAL A 606 1.07 -11.83 33.41
N PRO A 607 1.78 -11.59 32.29
CA PRO A 607 2.05 -10.23 31.80
C PRO A 607 0.79 -9.49 31.32
N ASN A 608 -0.18 -10.20 30.73
CA ASN A 608 -1.34 -9.62 30.03
C ASN A 608 -0.97 -8.53 28.99
N ALA A 609 0.25 -8.60 28.46
CA ALA A 609 0.83 -7.67 27.51
C ALA A 609 1.93 -8.37 26.70
N ILE A 610 2.11 -7.99 25.43
CA ILE A 610 3.32 -8.35 24.69
C ILE A 610 4.47 -7.52 25.26
N THR A 611 5.47 -8.19 25.85
CA THR A 611 6.66 -7.57 26.43
C THR A 611 7.86 -7.69 25.50
N MET A 612 8.98 -7.04 25.84
CA MET A 612 10.26 -7.25 25.15
C MET A 612 10.67 -8.73 25.15
N HIS A 613 10.59 -9.41 26.30
CA HIS A 613 10.92 -10.83 26.44
C HIS A 613 10.00 -11.71 25.59
N SER A 614 8.70 -11.40 25.52
CA SER A 614 7.73 -12.08 24.65
C SER A 614 8.10 -12.04 23.17
N VAL A 615 8.73 -10.95 22.69
CA VAL A 615 9.21 -10.83 21.31
C VAL A 615 10.49 -11.64 21.07
N GLU A 616 11.41 -11.65 22.03
CA GLU A 616 12.62 -12.48 21.94
C GLU A 616 12.29 -13.98 21.96
N LEU A 617 11.35 -14.42 22.82
CA LEU A 617 10.93 -15.81 22.86
C LEU A 617 10.16 -16.25 21.60
N LEU A 618 9.33 -15.36 21.03
CA LEU A 618 8.72 -15.60 19.72
C LEU A 618 9.77 -15.71 18.60
N ARG A 619 10.88 -14.97 18.69
CA ARG A 619 12.00 -15.10 17.76
C ARG A 619 12.67 -16.46 17.89
N GLU A 620 12.93 -16.94 19.10
CA GLU A 620 13.55 -18.25 19.34
C GLU A 620 12.69 -19.40 18.78
N GLU A 621 11.40 -19.46 19.12
CA GLU A 621 10.52 -20.55 18.66
C GLU A 621 10.34 -20.55 17.14
N LEU A 622 10.24 -19.37 16.51
CA LEU A 622 10.21 -19.28 15.04
C LEU A 622 11.53 -19.72 14.41
N GLN A 623 12.69 -19.37 15.00
CA GLN A 623 14.00 -19.84 14.51
C GLN A 623 14.17 -21.35 14.69
N ILE A 624 13.68 -21.95 15.78
CA ILE A 624 13.71 -23.41 16.00
C ILE A 624 12.93 -24.16 14.91
N TRP A 625 11.83 -23.60 14.40
CA TRP A 625 11.10 -24.17 13.27
C TRP A 625 11.79 -23.88 11.92
N LEU A 626 12.14 -22.61 11.65
CA LEU A 626 12.70 -22.14 10.38
C LEU A 626 14.07 -22.73 10.04
N ASP A 627 15.02 -22.72 10.98
CA ASP A 627 16.37 -23.27 10.73
C ASP A 627 16.29 -24.76 10.40
N THR A 628 15.28 -25.46 10.94
CA THR A 628 15.03 -26.87 10.71
C THR A 628 14.42 -27.14 9.33
N GLU A 629 13.48 -26.32 8.85
CA GLU A 629 13.01 -26.38 7.46
C GLU A 629 14.13 -26.08 6.46
N ILE A 630 14.98 -25.09 6.76
CA ILE A 630 16.16 -24.76 5.95
C ILE A 630 17.15 -25.94 5.89
N PHE A 631 17.34 -26.65 7.01
CA PHE A 631 18.13 -27.87 7.06
C PHE A 631 17.53 -28.98 6.17
N PHE A 632 16.21 -29.20 6.21
CA PHE A 632 15.55 -30.18 5.34
C PHE A 632 15.69 -29.84 3.86
N SER A 633 15.39 -28.60 3.47
CA SER A 633 15.57 -28.13 2.09
C SER A 633 17.03 -28.27 1.63
N GLY A 634 17.99 -28.14 2.55
CA GLY A 634 19.40 -28.45 2.33
C GLY A 634 19.72 -29.93 2.10
N LEU A 635 19.01 -30.87 2.77
CA LEU A 635 19.12 -32.31 2.54
C LEU A 635 18.46 -32.73 1.21
N THR A 636 17.28 -32.19 0.92
CA THR A 636 16.39 -32.62 -0.17
C THR A 636 16.62 -31.88 -1.49
N ARG A 637 17.48 -30.85 -1.53
CA ARG A 637 17.73 -29.98 -2.70
C ARG A 637 17.89 -30.69 -4.05
N ASN A 638 18.47 -31.89 -4.05
CA ASN A 638 18.75 -32.69 -5.26
C ASN A 638 17.82 -33.90 -5.42
N PHE A 639 16.75 -34.00 -4.62
CA PHE A 639 15.79 -35.10 -4.67
C PHE A 639 14.71 -34.83 -5.71
N ASN A 640 14.30 -35.89 -6.40
CA ASN A 640 13.05 -35.90 -7.16
C ASN A 640 11.87 -36.05 -6.18
N LYS A 641 10.65 -35.65 -6.59
CA LYS A 641 9.43 -35.63 -5.73
C LYS A 641 9.05 -36.94 -5.02
N ASN A 642 9.63 -38.08 -5.40
CA ASN A 642 9.40 -39.39 -4.81
C ASN A 642 10.68 -39.99 -4.17
N GLN A 643 11.69 -39.17 -3.89
CA GLN A 643 12.93 -39.57 -3.22
C GLN A 643 12.98 -39.02 -1.79
N GLY A 644 13.50 -39.82 -0.87
CA GLY A 644 13.61 -39.48 0.54
C GLY A 644 14.67 -40.33 1.24
N LEU A 645 14.99 -39.98 2.49
CA LEU A 645 15.92 -40.72 3.34
C LEU A 645 15.20 -41.85 4.08
N ARG A 646 15.80 -43.04 4.18
CA ARG A 646 15.26 -44.08 5.08
C ARG A 646 15.42 -43.61 6.54
N PRO A 647 14.60 -44.07 7.49
CA PRO A 647 14.61 -43.56 8.87
C PRO A 647 16.00 -43.51 9.53
N ARG A 648 16.83 -44.53 9.31
CA ARG A 648 18.23 -44.55 9.78
C ARG A 648 19.10 -43.48 9.12
N ASP A 649 19.06 -43.36 7.79
CA ASP A 649 19.87 -42.37 7.07
C ASP A 649 19.49 -40.93 7.48
N PHE A 650 18.20 -40.72 7.82
CA PHE A 650 17.70 -39.46 8.36
C PHE A 650 18.16 -39.21 9.80
N ALA A 651 18.10 -40.21 10.68
CA ALA A 651 18.62 -40.12 12.05
C ALA A 651 20.13 -39.84 12.08
N ASP A 652 20.92 -40.52 11.25
CA ASP A 652 22.35 -40.29 11.10
C ASP A 652 22.65 -38.86 10.58
N ALA A 653 21.81 -38.32 9.68
CA ALA A 653 21.90 -36.93 9.21
C ALA A 653 21.54 -35.90 10.31
N ILE A 654 20.49 -36.15 11.08
CA ILE A 654 20.06 -35.33 12.23
C ILE A 654 21.19 -35.26 13.26
N GLU A 655 21.76 -36.40 13.68
CA GLU A 655 22.79 -36.44 14.72
C GLU A 655 24.08 -35.74 14.27
N LYS A 656 24.49 -35.96 13.01
CA LYS A 656 25.64 -35.27 12.39
C LYS A 656 25.45 -33.75 12.35
N ALA A 657 24.24 -33.26 12.08
CA ALA A 657 23.94 -31.84 12.08
C ALA A 657 23.78 -31.26 13.50
N ARG A 658 23.25 -32.03 14.45
CA ARG A 658 23.07 -31.65 15.87
C ARG A 658 24.41 -31.50 16.60
N THR A 659 25.40 -32.32 16.24
CA THR A 659 26.76 -32.30 16.82
C THR A 659 27.72 -31.33 16.12
N ASN A 660 27.36 -30.79 14.95
CA ASN A 660 28.18 -29.83 14.22
C ASN A 660 28.31 -28.48 14.97
N VAL A 661 29.55 -28.03 15.18
CA VAL A 661 29.88 -26.76 15.85
C VAL A 661 29.28 -25.55 15.13
N ASN A 662 29.08 -25.62 13.82
CA ASN A 662 28.55 -24.53 13.00
C ASN A 662 27.00 -24.41 13.03
N SER A 663 26.28 -25.41 13.58
CA SER A 663 24.82 -25.37 13.66
C SER A 663 24.35 -24.35 14.71
N SER A 664 23.30 -23.58 14.42
CA SER A 664 22.72 -22.61 15.36
C SER A 664 22.19 -23.30 16.64
N ALA A 665 22.00 -22.54 17.72
CA ALA A 665 21.38 -23.06 18.93
C ALA A 665 19.94 -23.53 18.68
N ALA A 666 19.18 -22.75 17.89
CA ALA A 666 17.81 -23.08 17.47
C ALA A 666 17.74 -24.40 16.68
N LEU A 667 18.63 -24.58 15.69
CA LEU A 667 18.74 -25.82 14.92
C LEU A 667 19.11 -27.01 15.81
N ARG A 668 20.06 -26.86 16.75
CA ARG A 668 20.42 -27.96 17.67
C ARG A 668 19.27 -28.37 18.59
N THR A 669 18.42 -27.43 19.00
CA THR A 669 17.17 -27.73 19.73
C THR A 669 16.19 -28.50 18.85
N GLY A 670 15.93 -28.03 17.62
CA GLY A 670 15.01 -28.70 16.70
C GLY A 670 15.47 -30.10 16.28
N LEU A 671 16.77 -30.28 16.05
CA LEU A 671 17.37 -31.59 15.74
C LEU A 671 17.39 -32.54 16.95
N LYS A 672 17.55 -32.04 18.18
CA LYS A 672 17.37 -32.87 19.38
C LYS A 672 15.95 -33.43 19.46
N GLU A 673 14.96 -32.59 19.17
CA GLU A 673 13.55 -32.99 19.20
C GLU A 673 13.21 -34.00 18.09
N LEU A 674 13.64 -33.76 16.85
CA LEU A 674 13.48 -34.70 15.74
C LEU A 674 14.20 -36.04 15.98
N GLY A 675 15.39 -36.02 16.57
CA GLY A 675 16.14 -37.24 16.90
C GLY A 675 15.38 -38.17 17.86
N MET A 676 14.51 -37.62 18.71
CA MET A 676 13.61 -38.41 19.55
C MET A 676 12.42 -38.97 18.76
N SER A 677 11.83 -38.20 17.84
CA SER A 677 10.67 -38.63 17.04
C SER A 677 10.98 -39.60 15.88
N VAL A 678 12.21 -39.61 15.37
CA VAL A 678 12.64 -40.52 14.30
C VAL A 678 13.10 -41.89 14.84
N ALA A 679 13.32 -42.02 16.16
CA ALA A 679 13.69 -43.25 16.84
C ALA A 679 12.48 -44.19 17.10
N THR A 680 11.60 -44.33 16.10
CA THR A 680 10.25 -44.90 16.22
C THR A 680 10.13 -46.36 15.77
N PRO A 681 9.25 -47.18 16.38
CA PRO A 681 8.90 -48.51 15.85
C PRO A 681 8.00 -48.46 14.59
N ALA A 682 7.48 -47.28 14.22
CA ALA A 682 6.67 -47.06 13.02
C ALA A 682 6.95 -45.62 12.48
N PRO A 683 7.63 -45.46 11.33
CA PRO A 683 8.00 -44.15 10.81
C PRO A 683 6.80 -43.23 10.58
N LEU A 684 6.95 -41.96 10.97
CA LEU A 684 5.95 -40.91 10.74
C LEU A 684 6.17 -40.25 9.37
N THR A 685 5.88 -40.98 8.29
CA THR A 685 5.92 -40.44 6.92
C THR A 685 4.50 -40.19 6.39
N ILE A 686 4.35 -39.27 5.43
CA ILE A 686 3.06 -38.98 4.79
C ILE A 686 3.11 -39.26 3.28
N ASP A 687 1.95 -39.51 2.70
CA ASP A 687 1.79 -39.50 1.24
C ASP A 687 1.60 -38.08 0.67
N GLN A 688 1.56 -37.98 -0.67
CA GLN A 688 1.37 -36.72 -1.41
C GLN A 688 0.04 -36.01 -1.13
N GLN A 689 -0.85 -36.60 -0.33
CA GLN A 689 -2.12 -36.03 0.09
C GLN A 689 -2.13 -35.67 1.58
N GLY A 690 -1.00 -35.79 2.30
CA GLY A 690 -0.88 -35.46 3.72
C GLY A 690 -1.35 -36.56 4.67
N ARG A 691 -1.56 -37.80 4.19
CA ARG A 691 -2.04 -38.92 5.01
C ARG A 691 -0.87 -39.72 5.55
N LEU A 692 -0.91 -40.01 6.86
CA LEU A 692 0.10 -40.77 7.61
C LEU A 692 0.18 -42.20 7.08
N PHE A 693 1.38 -42.64 6.70
CA PHE A 693 1.61 -43.98 6.17
C PHE A 693 1.79 -45.01 7.29
N ILE A 694 0.87 -45.97 7.39
CA ILE A 694 0.83 -46.96 8.47
C ILE A 694 0.99 -48.37 7.89
N SER A 695 2.23 -48.87 7.89
CA SER A 695 2.60 -50.24 7.56
C SER A 695 4.05 -50.56 7.98
N ARG A 696 4.31 -51.83 8.33
CA ARG A 696 5.66 -52.41 8.48
C ARG A 696 6.24 -53.00 7.19
N GLU A 697 5.39 -53.44 6.26
CA GLU A 697 5.80 -54.27 5.12
C GLU A 697 6.44 -53.49 3.97
N LEU A 698 6.05 -52.22 3.80
CA LEU A 698 6.52 -51.38 2.70
C LEU A 698 7.58 -50.39 3.19
N PRO A 699 8.75 -50.29 2.50
CA PRO A 699 9.81 -49.36 2.89
C PRO A 699 9.33 -47.91 2.89
N GLN A 700 9.33 -47.29 4.07
CA GLN A 700 9.03 -45.87 4.24
C GLN A 700 10.30 -45.00 4.06
N VAL A 701 10.13 -43.79 3.53
CA VAL A 701 11.19 -42.79 3.42
C VAL A 701 10.68 -41.41 3.82
N TYR A 702 11.52 -40.63 4.49
CA TYR A 702 11.30 -39.22 4.76
C TYR A 702 11.68 -38.41 3.52
N ASP A 703 10.66 -38.01 2.75
CA ASP A 703 10.76 -36.96 1.74
C ASP A 703 10.61 -35.56 2.39
N GLN A 704 10.70 -34.49 1.60
CA GLN A 704 10.56 -33.12 2.11
C GLN A 704 9.24 -32.91 2.84
N SER A 705 8.12 -33.42 2.29
CA SER A 705 6.79 -33.26 2.88
C SER A 705 6.71 -33.93 4.26
N SER A 706 7.20 -35.15 4.38
CA SER A 706 7.27 -35.89 5.65
C SER A 706 8.16 -35.21 6.69
N MET A 707 9.31 -34.64 6.27
CA MET A 707 10.17 -33.90 7.18
C MET A 707 9.49 -32.63 7.71
N SER A 708 8.94 -31.79 6.82
CA SER A 708 8.25 -30.55 7.18
C SER A 708 7.00 -30.81 8.04
N GLN A 709 6.20 -31.84 7.72
CA GLN A 709 5.04 -32.21 8.53
C GLN A 709 5.46 -32.68 9.93
N LEU A 710 6.54 -33.47 10.06
CA LEU A 710 7.06 -33.89 11.37
C LEU A 710 7.57 -32.70 12.20
N ASN A 711 8.16 -31.69 11.55
CA ASN A 711 8.58 -30.44 12.20
C ASN A 711 7.38 -29.58 12.65
N LEU A 712 6.32 -29.49 11.86
CA LEU A 712 5.06 -28.88 12.29
C LEU A 712 4.48 -29.62 13.51
N ASN A 713 4.44 -30.96 13.49
CA ASN A 713 3.93 -31.78 14.58
C ASN A 713 4.70 -31.55 15.88
N ARG A 714 6.04 -31.59 15.83
CA ARG A 714 6.89 -31.39 17.02
C ARG A 714 6.77 -29.98 17.58
N MET A 715 6.63 -28.96 16.72
CA MET A 715 6.47 -27.56 17.14
C MET A 715 5.17 -27.38 17.94
N VAL A 716 4.08 -27.97 17.49
CA VAL A 716 2.80 -27.97 18.23
C VAL A 716 2.95 -28.69 19.57
N ALA A 717 3.56 -29.89 19.60
CA ALA A 717 3.82 -30.62 20.83
C ALA A 717 4.71 -29.85 21.82
N ARG A 718 5.75 -29.16 21.32
CA ARG A 718 6.68 -28.32 22.10
C ARG A 718 5.94 -27.16 22.77
N ILE A 719 5.13 -26.43 22.00
CA ILE A 719 4.33 -25.31 22.51
C ILE A 719 3.36 -25.80 23.58
N LEU A 720 2.60 -26.87 23.32
CA LEU A 720 1.67 -27.45 24.30
C LEU A 720 2.39 -27.86 25.60
N MET A 721 3.55 -28.52 25.53
CA MET A 721 4.29 -28.91 26.71
C MET A 721 4.85 -27.70 27.48
N ARG A 722 5.53 -26.75 26.81
CA ARG A 722 6.10 -25.55 27.47
C ARG A 722 5.03 -24.67 28.13
N SER A 723 3.87 -24.52 27.50
CA SER A 723 2.80 -23.62 27.93
C SER A 723 1.93 -24.15 29.08
N PHE A 724 1.83 -25.48 29.25
CA PHE A 724 0.82 -26.06 30.14
C PHE A 724 1.32 -27.08 31.17
N ALA A 725 2.47 -27.72 30.97
CA ALA A 725 3.01 -28.62 31.99
C ALA A 725 3.29 -27.86 33.30
N GLY A 726 2.76 -28.35 34.42
CA GLY A 726 2.87 -27.77 35.76
C GLY A 726 4.21 -28.01 36.46
N ASN A 727 5.21 -28.55 35.77
CA ASN A 727 6.49 -28.94 36.37
C ASN A 727 7.67 -28.69 35.42
N LEU A 728 8.63 -27.88 35.86
CA LEU A 728 9.79 -27.46 35.07
C LEU A 728 10.71 -28.64 34.70
N SER A 729 10.87 -29.62 35.60
CA SER A 729 11.68 -30.81 35.34
C SER A 729 11.07 -31.68 34.26
N ARG A 730 9.73 -31.84 34.21
CA ARG A 730 9.06 -32.56 33.11
C ARG A 730 9.29 -31.86 31.76
N ILE A 731 9.20 -30.53 31.71
CA ILE A 731 9.46 -29.74 30.49
C ILE A 731 10.91 -29.94 30.02
N LYS A 732 11.90 -29.76 30.92
CA LYS A 732 13.33 -29.92 30.59
C LYS A 732 13.73 -31.35 30.22
N ALA A 733 13.00 -32.34 30.75
CA ALA A 733 13.20 -33.77 30.46
C ALA A 733 12.29 -34.32 29.34
N TYR A 734 11.46 -33.50 28.71
CA TYR A 734 10.50 -33.89 27.65
C TYR A 734 9.44 -34.93 28.09
N ALA A 735 9.25 -35.08 29.41
CA ALA A 735 8.36 -36.06 30.05
C ALA A 735 6.86 -35.67 30.04
N GLY A 736 6.49 -34.62 29.31
CA GLY A 736 5.10 -34.41 28.92
C GLY A 736 4.15 -33.73 29.92
N VAL A 737 2.87 -33.82 29.56
CA VAL A 737 1.70 -33.20 30.20
C VAL A 737 0.79 -34.26 30.83
N THR A 738 0.04 -33.90 31.86
CA THR A 738 -1.02 -34.76 32.44
C THR A 738 -2.38 -34.55 31.76
N VAL A 739 -3.35 -35.41 32.05
CA VAL A 739 -4.72 -35.28 31.51
C VAL A 739 -5.43 -34.02 31.99
N GLU A 740 -5.22 -33.61 33.24
CA GLU A 740 -5.78 -32.39 33.81
C GLU A 740 -5.19 -31.14 33.14
N GLU A 741 -3.91 -31.20 32.76
CA GLU A 741 -3.23 -30.14 32.03
C GLU A 741 -3.79 -30.02 30.61
N VAL A 742 -3.98 -31.14 29.88
CA VAL A 742 -4.62 -31.16 28.55
C VAL A 742 -6.06 -30.65 28.59
N ASN A 743 -6.87 -31.11 29.54
CA ASN A 743 -8.26 -30.65 29.72
C ASN A 743 -8.32 -29.14 30.01
N LYS A 744 -7.36 -28.60 30.77
CA LYS A 744 -7.24 -27.16 31.00
C LYS A 744 -6.94 -26.38 29.71
N VAL A 745 -6.10 -26.91 28.81
CA VAL A 745 -5.90 -26.31 27.47
C VAL A 745 -7.21 -26.35 26.69
N PHE A 746 -7.78 -27.54 26.55
CA PHE A 746 -8.97 -27.77 25.73
C PHE A 746 -10.12 -26.86 26.14
N ASN A 747 -10.45 -26.80 27.44
CA ASN A 747 -11.53 -25.96 27.95
C ASN A 747 -11.26 -24.44 27.81
N THR A 748 -9.98 -24.03 27.69
CA THR A 748 -9.62 -22.62 27.42
C THR A 748 -9.78 -22.25 25.94
N VAL A 749 -9.44 -23.15 25.01
CA VAL A 749 -9.53 -22.86 23.56
C VAL A 749 -10.88 -23.25 22.93
N LYS A 750 -11.61 -24.19 23.54
CA LYS A 750 -12.91 -24.71 23.09
C LYS A 750 -13.90 -23.62 22.66
N PRO A 751 -14.13 -22.52 23.40
CA PRO A 751 -15.06 -21.47 22.98
C PRO A 751 -14.74 -20.88 21.60
N PHE A 752 -13.46 -20.66 21.29
CA PHE A 752 -13.03 -20.13 20.00
C PHE A 752 -13.29 -21.09 18.84
N PHE A 753 -13.01 -22.39 19.03
CA PHE A 753 -13.34 -23.41 18.04
C PHE A 753 -14.84 -23.66 17.88
N VAL A 754 -15.63 -23.42 18.94
CA VAL A 754 -17.11 -23.45 18.90
C VAL A 754 -17.66 -22.25 18.11
N ASP A 755 -17.15 -21.03 18.34
CA ASP A 755 -17.53 -19.84 17.55
C ASP A 755 -17.18 -20.01 16.05
N LEU A 756 -16.04 -20.64 15.74
CA LEU A 756 -15.64 -21.01 14.37
C LEU A 756 -16.42 -22.21 13.80
N GLN A 757 -17.38 -22.78 14.52
CA GLN A 757 -18.18 -23.95 14.12
C GLN A 757 -17.35 -25.23 13.87
N MET A 758 -16.14 -25.31 14.43
CA MET A 758 -15.22 -26.45 14.31
C MET A 758 -15.39 -27.49 15.43
N LEU A 759 -16.04 -27.13 16.54
CA LEU A 759 -16.37 -28.02 17.66
C LEU A 759 -17.79 -27.77 18.17
N GLU A 760 -18.37 -28.78 18.83
CA GLU A 760 -19.67 -28.66 19.49
C GLU A 760 -19.54 -28.11 20.93
N PRO A 761 -20.44 -27.20 21.38
CA PRO A 761 -20.40 -26.65 22.74
C PRO A 761 -20.44 -27.72 23.84
N GLU A 762 -21.10 -28.85 23.61
CA GLU A 762 -21.37 -29.90 24.60
C GLU A 762 -20.24 -30.93 24.73
N ASN A 763 -19.21 -30.84 23.89
CA ASN A 763 -18.09 -31.78 23.92
C ASN A 763 -17.12 -31.41 25.05
N GLU A 764 -17.24 -32.06 26.21
CA GLU A 764 -16.33 -31.87 27.35
C GLU A 764 -15.15 -32.88 27.37
N THR A 765 -15.31 -34.05 26.72
CA THR A 765 -14.40 -35.20 26.88
C THR A 765 -13.35 -35.34 25.78
N PHE A 766 -13.29 -34.40 24.82
CA PHE A 766 -12.27 -34.41 23.76
C PHE A 766 -10.84 -34.38 24.30
N GLY A 767 -10.57 -33.61 25.37
CA GLY A 767 -9.26 -33.56 26.02
C GLY A 767 -8.85 -34.93 26.59
N ASP A 768 -9.71 -35.56 27.39
CA ASP A 768 -9.52 -36.91 27.92
C ASP A 768 -9.32 -37.95 26.81
N ALA A 769 -10.09 -37.84 25.72
CA ALA A 769 -9.99 -38.72 24.57
C ALA A 769 -8.64 -38.58 23.87
N ARG A 770 -8.24 -37.37 23.49
CA ARG A 770 -6.95 -37.11 22.83
C ARG A 770 -5.76 -37.47 23.71
N PHE A 771 -5.84 -37.19 25.02
CA PHE A 771 -4.82 -37.63 25.97
C PHE A 771 -4.68 -39.16 26.01
N ARG A 772 -5.79 -39.88 26.14
CA ARG A 772 -5.81 -41.35 26.12
C ARG A 772 -5.30 -41.92 24.80
N ASP A 773 -5.70 -41.31 23.67
CA ASP A 773 -5.27 -41.73 22.35
C ASP A 773 -3.73 -41.63 22.20
N ALA A 774 -3.12 -40.55 22.71
CA ALA A 774 -1.66 -40.37 22.75
C ALA A 774 -0.94 -41.44 23.59
N ASN A 775 -1.51 -41.84 24.74
CA ASN A 775 -0.87 -42.80 25.66
C ASN A 775 -1.07 -44.28 25.22
N ILE A 776 -1.87 -44.58 24.20
CA ILE A 776 -2.22 -45.96 23.79
C ILE A 776 -1.93 -46.26 22.32
N PHE A 777 -2.39 -45.42 21.38
CA PHE A 777 -2.49 -45.77 19.97
C PHE A 777 -1.36 -45.22 19.07
N MET A 778 -0.37 -44.55 19.64
CA MET A 778 0.76 -43.93 18.91
C MET A 778 1.96 -44.89 18.82
N PRO A 779 2.87 -44.73 17.84
CA PRO A 779 4.14 -45.45 17.77
C PRO A 779 4.91 -45.51 19.10
N HIS A 780 5.03 -44.36 19.79
CA HIS A 780 5.79 -44.25 21.04
C HIS A 780 4.95 -44.45 22.32
N SER A 781 3.64 -44.75 22.23
CA SER A 781 2.77 -44.91 23.41
C SER A 781 3.27 -45.96 24.40
N ASP A 782 3.36 -45.63 25.69
CA ASP A 782 3.81 -46.56 26.74
C ASP A 782 2.74 -46.89 27.82
N GLY A 783 1.54 -46.30 27.73
CA GLY A 783 0.43 -46.55 28.67
C GLY A 783 0.56 -45.85 30.03
N ASN A 784 1.46 -44.87 30.19
CA ASN A 784 1.69 -44.20 31.47
C ASN A 784 0.57 -43.17 31.83
N LYS A 785 0.87 -42.19 32.71
CA LYS A 785 -0.07 -41.14 33.17
C LYS A 785 0.25 -39.73 32.64
N THR A 786 1.10 -39.63 31.62
CA THR A 786 1.60 -38.39 31.03
C THR A 786 1.89 -38.60 29.55
N ALA A 787 1.21 -37.84 28.68
CA ALA A 787 1.52 -37.84 27.26
C ALA A 787 2.85 -37.11 27.06
N SER A 788 3.92 -37.86 26.76
CA SER A 788 5.27 -37.35 26.52
C SER A 788 5.33 -36.42 25.30
N PHE A 789 6.42 -35.66 25.18
CA PHE A 789 6.65 -34.84 23.99
C PHE A 789 6.56 -35.62 22.67
N ILE A 790 6.99 -36.89 22.68
CA ILE A 790 7.04 -37.73 21.48
C ILE A 790 5.63 -38.25 21.16
N GLU A 791 4.90 -38.79 22.14
CA GLU A 791 3.49 -39.21 21.96
C GLU A 791 2.57 -38.07 21.53
N LEU A 792 2.82 -36.84 22.00
CA LEU A 792 2.13 -35.64 21.51
C LEU A 792 2.49 -35.32 20.06
N THR A 793 3.75 -35.52 19.65
CA THR A 793 4.21 -35.32 18.26
C THR A 793 3.57 -36.35 17.32
N ASP A 794 3.53 -37.61 17.73
CA ASP A 794 2.84 -38.70 17.04
C ASP A 794 1.34 -38.37 16.87
N LEU A 795 0.67 -37.98 17.96
CA LEU A 795 -0.77 -37.67 17.98
C LEU A 795 -1.10 -36.53 17.02
N VAL A 796 -0.34 -35.44 17.02
CA VAL A 796 -0.60 -34.30 16.13
C VAL A 796 -0.53 -34.74 14.66
N GLY A 797 0.44 -35.58 14.29
CA GLY A 797 0.52 -36.14 12.94
C GLY A 797 -0.68 -37.03 12.57
N MET A 798 -1.07 -37.94 13.47
CA MET A 798 -2.21 -38.83 13.23
C MET A 798 -3.55 -38.08 13.19
N LEU A 799 -3.68 -36.97 13.94
CA LEU A 799 -4.84 -36.10 13.90
C LEU A 799 -4.99 -35.39 12.55
N TRP A 800 -3.92 -34.78 12.01
CA TRP A 800 -3.94 -34.13 10.70
C TRP A 800 -4.30 -35.10 9.57
N SER A 801 -3.71 -36.30 9.59
CA SER A 801 -4.04 -37.37 8.63
C SER A 801 -5.52 -37.77 8.71
N GLY A 802 -6.04 -38.02 9.92
CA GLY A 802 -7.44 -38.42 10.09
C GLY A 802 -8.45 -37.33 9.70
N VAL A 803 -8.13 -36.05 9.95
CA VAL A 803 -8.93 -34.91 9.46
C VAL A 803 -8.92 -34.85 7.93
N THR A 804 -7.75 -35.02 7.31
CA THR A 804 -7.57 -35.03 5.85
C THR A 804 -8.39 -36.13 5.18
N ILE A 805 -8.35 -37.35 5.73
CA ILE A 805 -9.17 -38.48 5.28
C ILE A 805 -10.66 -38.18 5.49
N ASN A 806 -11.06 -37.61 6.62
CA ASN A 806 -12.46 -37.31 6.90
C ASN A 806 -13.06 -36.33 5.88
N THR A 807 -12.32 -35.30 5.49
CA THR A 807 -12.71 -34.37 4.41
C THR A 807 -12.96 -35.14 3.11
N MET A 808 -12.02 -35.99 2.68
CA MET A 808 -12.17 -36.79 1.45
C MET A 808 -13.39 -37.73 1.49
N LEU A 809 -13.65 -38.38 2.64
CA LEU A 809 -14.80 -39.27 2.83
C LEU A 809 -16.13 -38.49 2.83
N THR A 810 -16.14 -37.29 3.42
CA THR A 810 -17.31 -36.40 3.50
C THR A 810 -17.66 -35.82 2.12
N GLU A 811 -16.67 -35.29 1.40
CA GLU A 811 -16.85 -34.71 0.06
C GLU A 811 -17.23 -35.76 -1.00
N SER A 812 -16.78 -37.01 -0.82
CA SER A 812 -17.12 -38.13 -1.71
C SER A 812 -18.40 -38.87 -1.30
N MET A 813 -19.08 -38.46 -0.22
CA MET A 813 -20.31 -39.11 0.22
C MET A 813 -21.48 -38.80 -0.73
N PRO A 814 -22.32 -39.78 -1.13
CA PRO A 814 -23.52 -39.51 -1.92
C PRO A 814 -24.43 -38.50 -1.22
N LYS A 815 -24.87 -37.47 -1.95
CA LYS A 815 -25.67 -36.37 -1.38
C LYS A 815 -26.98 -36.86 -0.75
N ASP A 816 -27.57 -37.91 -1.30
CA ASP A 816 -28.82 -38.51 -0.81
C ASP A 816 -28.66 -39.24 0.54
N CYS A 817 -27.43 -39.47 0.99
CA CYS A 817 -27.13 -39.91 2.36
C CYS A 817 -27.26 -38.76 3.37
N LEU A 818 -27.14 -37.50 2.94
CA LEU A 818 -27.10 -36.32 3.79
C LEU A 818 -28.45 -35.59 3.78
N PHE A 819 -28.82 -35.01 4.93
CA PHE A 819 -29.97 -34.13 5.06
C PHE A 819 -29.74 -33.13 6.19
N GLU A 820 -30.54 -32.08 6.28
CA GLU A 820 -30.43 -31.09 7.36
C GLU A 820 -31.64 -31.21 8.31
N GLN A 821 -31.39 -31.17 9.61
CA GLN A 821 -32.42 -31.30 10.64
C GLN A 821 -32.22 -30.24 11.74
N VAL A 822 -33.30 -29.59 12.15
CA VAL A 822 -33.27 -28.73 13.34
C VAL A 822 -33.28 -29.61 14.59
N LEU A 823 -32.13 -29.78 15.23
CA LEU A 823 -32.01 -30.46 16.52
C LEU A 823 -32.13 -29.44 17.65
N ARG A 824 -32.96 -29.74 18.65
CA ARG A 824 -33.09 -28.95 19.87
C ARG A 824 -32.29 -29.59 20.99
N ASN A 825 -31.28 -28.90 21.50
CA ASN A 825 -30.46 -29.35 22.61
C ASN A 825 -31.31 -29.44 23.91
N PRO A 826 -31.43 -30.61 24.57
CA PRO A 826 -32.24 -30.75 25.78
C PRO A 826 -31.71 -30.01 27.02
N LYS A 827 -30.40 -29.71 27.08
CA LYS A 827 -29.73 -29.02 28.20
C LYS A 827 -29.81 -27.50 28.08
N THR A 828 -29.62 -26.95 26.88
CA THR A 828 -29.58 -25.49 26.64
C THR A 828 -30.90 -24.94 26.07
N GLY A 829 -31.79 -25.81 25.58
CA GLY A 829 -33.05 -25.46 24.94
C GLY A 829 -32.93 -24.86 23.54
N VAL A 830 -31.70 -24.58 23.08
CA VAL A 830 -31.37 -23.99 21.78
C VAL A 830 -31.65 -24.97 20.64
N SER A 831 -32.22 -24.47 19.54
CA SER A 831 -32.42 -25.21 18.30
C SER A 831 -31.35 -24.81 17.28
N LYS A 832 -30.60 -25.78 16.74
CA LYS A 832 -29.57 -25.59 15.71
C LYS A 832 -29.89 -26.46 14.50
N LEU A 833 -29.66 -25.93 13.30
CA LEU A 833 -29.72 -26.71 12.07
C LEU A 833 -28.43 -27.52 11.96
N GLU A 834 -28.55 -28.84 11.98
CA GLU A 834 -27.44 -29.78 11.93
C GLU A 834 -27.44 -30.59 10.64
N LYS A 835 -26.24 -30.90 10.13
CA LYS A 835 -26.06 -31.81 9.01
C LYS A 835 -26.11 -33.25 9.52
N MET A 836 -27.16 -33.95 9.13
CA MET A 836 -27.46 -35.32 9.50
C MET A 836 -27.09 -36.27 8.36
N VAL A 837 -26.90 -37.54 8.70
CA VAL A 837 -26.58 -38.60 7.74
C VAL A 837 -27.40 -39.85 8.02
N LYS A 838 -27.93 -40.47 6.95
CA LYS A 838 -28.59 -41.78 6.95
C LYS A 838 -27.50 -42.85 7.09
N VAL A 839 -27.44 -43.52 8.25
CA VAL A 839 -26.30 -44.37 8.67
C VAL A 839 -26.06 -45.51 7.69
N ASP A 840 -27.13 -46.16 7.21
CA ASP A 840 -27.00 -47.28 6.26
C ASP A 840 -26.49 -46.83 4.89
N CYS A 841 -26.81 -45.59 4.49
CA CYS A 841 -26.31 -44.99 3.25
C CYS A 841 -24.81 -44.67 3.38
N ALA A 842 -24.40 -44.06 4.50
CA ALA A 842 -22.99 -43.84 4.81
C ALA A 842 -22.20 -45.15 4.92
N ALA A 843 -22.74 -46.20 5.56
CA ALA A 843 -22.06 -47.48 5.69
C ALA A 843 -21.86 -48.18 4.34
N ASN A 844 -22.87 -48.18 3.46
CA ASN A 844 -22.73 -48.72 2.11
C ASN A 844 -21.77 -47.90 1.24
N ALA A 845 -21.71 -46.57 1.39
CA ALA A 845 -20.76 -45.71 0.68
C ALA A 845 -19.31 -45.92 1.19
N TYR A 846 -19.12 -45.98 2.52
CA TYR A 846 -17.81 -46.15 3.16
C TYR A 846 -17.17 -47.50 2.81
N ARG A 847 -17.95 -48.54 2.51
CA ARG A 847 -17.45 -49.82 1.97
C ARG A 847 -16.51 -49.64 0.77
N SER A 848 -16.83 -48.74 -0.15
CA SER A 848 -15.97 -48.38 -1.29
C SER A 848 -15.03 -47.21 -0.98
N LEU A 849 -15.51 -46.17 -0.30
CA LEU A 849 -14.71 -44.96 -0.07
C LEU A 849 -13.53 -45.21 0.88
N LEU A 850 -13.65 -46.10 1.87
CA LEU A 850 -12.50 -46.47 2.70
C LEU A 850 -11.42 -47.20 1.89
N GLU A 851 -11.80 -48.07 0.96
CA GLU A 851 -10.82 -48.73 0.08
C GLU A 851 -10.16 -47.76 -0.90
N GLU A 852 -10.84 -46.68 -1.31
CA GLU A 852 -10.30 -45.66 -2.20
C GLU A 852 -9.44 -44.61 -1.47
N LYS A 853 -9.90 -44.08 -0.33
CA LYS A 853 -9.28 -42.93 0.36
C LYS A 853 -8.23 -43.32 1.42
N MET A 854 -8.13 -44.59 1.82
CA MET A 854 -7.14 -45.08 2.80
C MET A 854 -5.86 -45.64 2.14
N THR A 855 -5.35 -45.04 1.05
CA THR A 855 -4.16 -45.57 0.35
C THR A 855 -2.89 -45.59 1.19
N ALA A 856 -2.79 -44.72 2.20
CA ALA A 856 -1.70 -44.69 3.16
C ALA A 856 -1.73 -45.82 4.22
N THR A 857 -2.81 -46.62 4.29
CA THR A 857 -2.88 -47.83 5.13
C THR A 857 -3.03 -49.08 4.25
N PRO A 858 -1.96 -49.50 3.54
CA PRO A 858 -2.05 -50.55 2.52
C PRO A 858 -2.47 -51.92 3.08
N VAL A 859 -2.17 -52.21 4.34
CA VAL A 859 -2.55 -53.46 5.01
C VAL A 859 -4.07 -53.50 5.25
N PHE A 860 -4.64 -52.40 5.78
CA PHE A 860 -6.10 -52.19 5.89
C PHE A 860 -6.83 -52.41 4.57
N ARG A 861 -6.28 -51.91 3.46
CA ARG A 861 -6.89 -52.07 2.12
C ARG A 861 -6.88 -53.51 1.63
N ARG A 862 -5.89 -54.33 2.01
CA ARG A 862 -5.94 -55.79 1.74
C ARG A 862 -6.99 -56.46 2.62
N TYR A 863 -7.08 -56.09 3.89
CA TYR A 863 -8.08 -56.60 4.82
C TYR A 863 -9.52 -56.32 4.34
N LEU A 864 -9.84 -55.09 3.92
CA LEU A 864 -11.15 -54.74 3.34
C LEU A 864 -11.51 -55.52 2.07
N ARG A 865 -10.52 -56.15 1.41
CA ARG A 865 -10.71 -56.99 0.22
C ARG A 865 -10.77 -58.49 0.53
N SER A 866 -10.39 -58.91 1.74
CA SER A 866 -10.43 -60.32 2.16
C SER A 866 -11.69 -60.70 2.93
N ILE A 867 -12.37 -59.74 3.56
CA ILE A 867 -13.65 -59.93 4.25
C ILE A 867 -14.84 -59.77 3.29
N ASP A 868 -16.00 -60.32 3.64
CA ASP A 868 -17.21 -60.20 2.81
C ASP A 868 -17.98 -58.88 3.03
N ARG A 869 -19.11 -58.71 2.31
CA ARG A 869 -19.94 -57.49 2.40
C ARG A 869 -20.48 -57.26 3.81
N ASP A 870 -21.00 -58.31 4.44
CA ASP A 870 -21.73 -58.21 5.69
C ASP A 870 -20.74 -58.10 6.86
N GLU A 871 -19.58 -58.77 6.77
CA GLU A 871 -18.43 -58.52 7.64
C GLU A 871 -17.91 -57.08 7.51
N THR A 872 -17.82 -56.53 6.30
CA THR A 872 -17.41 -55.12 6.10
C THR A 872 -18.43 -54.15 6.71
N LEU A 873 -19.72 -54.44 6.57
CA LEU A 873 -20.77 -53.62 7.19
C LEU A 873 -20.76 -53.77 8.72
N GLU A 874 -20.45 -54.94 9.28
CA GLU A 874 -20.27 -55.11 10.73
C GLU A 874 -19.06 -54.30 11.24
N PHE A 875 -17.93 -54.36 10.53
CA PHE A 875 -16.75 -53.54 10.82
C PHE A 875 -17.11 -52.05 10.84
N ILE A 876 -17.69 -51.54 9.74
CA ILE A 876 -18.02 -50.10 9.62
C ILE A 876 -19.02 -49.66 10.69
N ASN A 877 -20.06 -50.45 10.99
CA ASN A 877 -21.03 -50.11 12.04
C ASN A 877 -20.38 -50.05 13.44
N ASN A 878 -19.43 -50.93 13.75
CA ASN A 878 -18.71 -50.86 15.03
C ASN A 878 -17.74 -49.67 15.09
N ILE A 879 -17.08 -49.32 13.97
CA ILE A 879 -16.26 -48.11 13.90
C ILE A 879 -17.12 -46.84 14.03
N PHE A 880 -18.31 -46.78 13.41
CA PHE A 880 -19.27 -45.70 13.57
C PHE A 880 -19.66 -45.50 15.05
N LYS A 881 -20.00 -46.59 15.76
CA LYS A 881 -20.25 -46.53 17.21
C LYS A 881 -19.08 -45.94 17.98
N SER A 882 -17.87 -46.43 17.73
CA SER A 882 -16.65 -45.92 18.39
C SER A 882 -16.29 -44.47 18.06
N SER A 883 -16.86 -43.93 16.96
CA SER A 883 -16.64 -42.55 16.51
C SER A 883 -17.60 -41.54 17.16
N GLY A 884 -18.80 -42.00 17.56
CA GLY A 884 -19.83 -41.18 18.18
C GLY A 884 -21.27 -41.62 17.91
N TYR A 885 -21.52 -42.51 16.93
CA TYR A 885 -22.88 -42.94 16.58
C TYR A 885 -23.56 -43.71 17.72
N VAL A 886 -24.67 -43.16 18.22
CA VAL A 886 -25.57 -43.86 19.17
C VAL A 886 -26.70 -44.54 18.39
N PRO A 887 -26.81 -45.88 18.41
CA PRO A 887 -27.86 -46.62 17.70
C PRO A 887 -29.27 -46.16 18.08
N ASN A 888 -30.10 -45.88 17.07
CA ASN A 888 -31.46 -45.34 17.22
C ASN A 888 -32.40 -45.85 16.12
N LYS A 889 -33.71 -45.76 16.34
CA LYS A 889 -34.75 -46.28 15.43
C LYS A 889 -34.68 -45.69 14.01
N SER A 890 -34.41 -44.39 13.90
CA SER A 890 -34.33 -43.66 12.63
C SER A 890 -33.12 -44.06 11.77
N ARG A 891 -32.10 -44.71 12.37
CA ARG A 891 -30.80 -45.03 11.75
C ARG A 891 -30.14 -43.78 11.15
N THR A 892 -30.15 -42.69 11.91
CA THR A 892 -29.53 -41.41 11.55
C THR A 892 -28.57 -40.92 12.64
N THR A 893 -27.57 -40.12 12.28
CA THR A 893 -26.61 -39.50 13.22
C THR A 893 -26.16 -38.14 12.66
N LYS A 894 -25.46 -37.30 13.44
CA LYS A 894 -24.83 -36.09 12.88
C LYS A 894 -23.65 -36.49 12.01
N LEU A 895 -23.40 -35.74 10.93
CA LEU A 895 -22.20 -35.90 10.12
C LEU A 895 -20.91 -35.74 10.94
N ALA A 896 -20.94 -34.90 11.98
CA ALA A 896 -19.84 -34.71 12.92
C ALA A 896 -19.49 -35.99 13.72
N ASP A 897 -20.48 -36.83 14.06
CA ASP A 897 -20.28 -38.07 14.83
C ASP A 897 -19.46 -39.12 14.04
N LEU A 898 -19.47 -39.03 12.70
CA LEU A 898 -18.63 -39.86 11.83
C LEU A 898 -17.23 -39.28 11.61
N GLY A 899 -16.96 -38.06 12.10
CA GLY A 899 -15.70 -37.35 11.91
C GLY A 899 -14.47 -38.00 12.56
N GLN A 900 -14.69 -39.00 13.43
CA GLN A 900 -13.63 -39.79 14.09
C GLN A 900 -13.36 -41.15 13.43
N VAL A 901 -14.12 -41.53 12.39
CA VAL A 901 -13.98 -42.83 11.71
C VAL A 901 -12.55 -43.06 11.19
N PRO A 902 -11.87 -42.08 10.55
CA PRO A 902 -10.48 -42.26 10.14
C PRO A 902 -9.53 -42.44 11.31
N HIS A 903 -9.71 -41.69 12.41
CA HIS A 903 -8.86 -41.79 13.60
C HIS A 903 -8.96 -43.19 14.23
N ALA A 904 -10.17 -43.72 14.42
CA ALA A 904 -10.40 -45.07 14.93
C ALA A 904 -9.76 -46.17 14.05
N ILE A 905 -9.80 -46.02 12.72
CA ILE A 905 -9.14 -46.96 11.80
C ILE A 905 -7.61 -46.84 11.88
N GLN A 906 -7.05 -45.63 11.93
CA GLN A 906 -5.61 -45.42 12.12
C GLN A 906 -5.12 -46.00 13.45
N TYR A 907 -5.91 -45.91 14.53
CA TYR A 907 -5.59 -46.53 15.82
C TYR A 907 -5.51 -48.06 15.72
N ILE A 908 -6.47 -48.70 15.03
CA ILE A 908 -6.41 -50.15 14.73
C ILE A 908 -5.14 -50.48 13.94
N GLU A 909 -4.88 -49.79 12.82
CA GLU A 909 -3.71 -50.07 11.99
C GLU A 909 -2.39 -49.83 12.71
N MET A 910 -2.34 -48.89 13.66
CA MET A 910 -1.14 -48.66 14.47
C MET A 910 -0.95 -49.74 15.55
N ILE A 911 -2.02 -50.33 16.11
CA ILE A 911 -1.88 -51.53 16.97
C ILE A 911 -1.25 -52.68 16.18
N PHE A 912 -1.74 -52.99 14.98
CA PHE A 912 -1.12 -54.00 14.13
C PHE A 912 0.33 -53.60 13.77
N THR A 913 0.56 -52.37 13.31
CA THR A 913 1.90 -51.87 12.94
C THR A 913 2.89 -51.80 14.12
N ARG A 914 2.44 -52.00 15.37
CA ARG A 914 3.30 -52.12 16.57
C ARG A 914 3.43 -53.56 17.08
N PHE A 915 2.37 -54.36 17.07
CA PHE A 915 2.31 -55.64 17.76
C PHE A 915 2.18 -56.87 16.86
N ASP A 916 1.69 -56.74 15.63
CA ASP A 916 1.73 -57.80 14.62
C ASP A 916 3.18 -57.92 14.12
N GLU A 917 3.87 -58.97 14.55
CA GLU A 917 5.31 -59.16 14.29
C GLU A 917 5.57 -60.00 13.04
N ASN A 918 4.63 -60.86 12.64
CA ASN A 918 4.72 -61.66 11.42
C ASN A 918 4.01 -61.01 10.21
N SER A 919 3.20 -59.98 10.43
CA SER A 919 2.35 -59.28 9.45
C SER A 919 1.28 -60.18 8.80
N ASP A 920 0.76 -61.17 9.53
CA ASP A 920 -0.34 -62.03 9.06
C ASP A 920 -1.73 -61.40 9.22
N GLY A 921 -1.84 -60.32 10.01
CA GLY A 921 -3.07 -59.57 10.23
C GLY A 921 -3.90 -60.02 11.44
N VAL A 922 -3.38 -60.93 12.28
CA VAL A 922 -4.07 -61.51 13.45
C VAL A 922 -3.18 -61.44 14.69
N LEU A 923 -3.58 -60.66 15.70
CA LEU A 923 -2.86 -60.63 16.98
C LEU A 923 -3.00 -61.97 17.71
N THR A 924 -1.90 -62.71 17.83
CA THR A 924 -1.85 -63.95 18.62
C THR A 924 -1.75 -63.65 20.13
N LYS A 925 -1.90 -64.68 20.97
CA LYS A 925 -1.67 -64.60 22.43
C LYS A 925 -0.36 -63.88 22.81
N TYR A 926 0.75 -64.13 22.10
CA TYR A 926 2.06 -63.60 22.47
C TYR A 926 2.22 -62.13 22.10
N GLU A 927 1.66 -61.72 20.96
CA GLU A 927 1.66 -60.33 20.48
C GLU A 927 0.67 -59.48 21.27
N ALA A 928 -0.50 -60.03 21.57
CA ALA A 928 -1.45 -59.45 22.50
C ALA A 928 -0.83 -59.24 23.90
N LEU A 929 -0.02 -60.17 24.41
CA LEU A 929 0.67 -59.97 25.70
C LEU A 929 1.68 -58.82 25.67
N LYS A 930 2.28 -58.51 24.51
CA LYS A 930 3.13 -57.31 24.33
C LYS A 930 2.31 -56.01 24.30
N ALA A 931 1.08 -56.06 23.77
CA ALA A 931 0.17 -54.93 23.77
C ALA A 931 -0.48 -54.65 25.15
N TYR A 932 -0.62 -55.69 25.99
CA TYR A 932 -1.39 -55.63 27.25
C TYR A 932 -0.97 -54.47 28.17
N ASP A 933 0.32 -54.22 28.35
CA ASP A 933 0.81 -53.22 29.31
C ASP A 933 0.26 -51.81 29.03
N LEU A 934 0.03 -51.46 27.75
CA LEU A 934 -0.61 -50.20 27.35
C LEU A 934 -2.07 -50.09 27.80
N PHE A 935 -2.78 -51.21 27.73
CA PHE A 935 -4.20 -51.29 28.07
C PHE A 935 -4.43 -51.60 29.56
N ALA A 936 -3.43 -52.10 30.29
CA ALA A 936 -3.53 -52.48 31.70
C ALA A 936 -4.03 -51.32 32.59
N GLY A 937 -3.52 -50.10 32.36
CA GLY A 937 -3.98 -48.89 33.06
C GLY A 937 -5.46 -48.55 32.77
N LEU A 938 -5.88 -48.67 31.51
CA LEU A 938 -7.25 -48.42 31.07
C LEU A 938 -8.23 -49.48 31.62
N LEU A 939 -7.84 -50.76 31.56
CA LEU A 939 -8.61 -51.87 32.11
C LEU A 939 -8.74 -51.77 33.64
N GLY A 940 -7.70 -51.29 34.32
CA GLY A 940 -7.76 -50.98 35.75
C GLY A 940 -8.81 -49.93 36.08
N GLN A 941 -8.96 -48.88 35.26
CA GLN A 941 -9.97 -47.83 35.45
C GLN A 941 -11.41 -48.34 35.23
N TYR A 942 -11.66 -49.17 34.22
CA TYR A 942 -13.02 -49.61 33.88
C TYR A 942 -13.45 -50.95 34.53
N ALA A 943 -12.51 -51.76 35.01
CA ALA A 943 -12.80 -53.10 35.54
C ALA A 943 -12.15 -53.41 36.90
N GLY A 944 -11.32 -52.53 37.47
CA GLY A 944 -10.60 -52.79 38.73
C GLY A 944 -11.49 -53.10 39.94
N ASP A 945 -12.68 -52.49 40.02
CA ASP A 945 -13.67 -52.78 41.07
C ASP A 945 -14.34 -54.16 40.92
N GLN A 946 -14.24 -54.78 39.73
CA GLN A 946 -14.87 -56.05 39.39
C GLN A 946 -13.86 -57.20 39.28
N VAL A 947 -12.58 -56.89 39.01
CA VAL A 947 -11.50 -57.84 38.76
C VAL A 947 -10.20 -57.34 39.40
N ALA A 948 -9.56 -58.18 40.22
CA ALA A 948 -8.31 -57.82 40.87
C ALA A 948 -7.19 -57.57 39.84
N PRO A 949 -6.26 -56.61 40.09
CA PRO A 949 -5.28 -56.17 39.08
C PRO A 949 -4.46 -57.29 38.42
N LYS A 950 -4.13 -58.33 39.17
CA LYS A 950 -3.37 -59.52 38.71
C LYS A 950 -4.14 -60.47 37.78
N ASP A 951 -5.41 -60.20 37.50
CA ASP A 951 -6.28 -61.02 36.65
C ASP A 951 -6.79 -60.22 35.41
N LEU A 952 -6.40 -58.94 35.27
CA LEU A 952 -6.83 -58.05 34.17
C LEU A 952 -6.27 -58.49 32.80
N ASP A 953 -5.12 -59.15 32.79
CA ASP A 953 -4.55 -59.85 31.64
C ASP A 953 -5.53 -60.87 31.04
N SER A 954 -6.16 -61.68 31.89
CA SER A 954 -7.16 -62.67 31.50
C SER A 954 -8.49 -62.03 31.07
N VAL A 955 -8.76 -60.77 31.43
CA VAL A 955 -9.89 -59.98 30.90
C VAL A 955 -9.55 -59.45 29.52
N PHE A 956 -8.35 -58.91 29.32
CA PHE A 956 -7.86 -58.43 28.03
C PHE A 956 -7.85 -59.53 26.97
N MET A 957 -7.32 -60.72 27.33
CA MET A 957 -7.31 -61.90 26.47
C MET A 957 -8.73 -62.38 26.14
N PHE A 958 -9.68 -62.26 27.07
CA PHE A 958 -11.09 -62.59 26.82
C PHE A 958 -11.77 -61.56 25.89
N LEU A 959 -11.50 -60.26 26.08
CA LEU A 959 -11.97 -59.19 25.20
C LEU A 959 -11.47 -59.42 23.76
N LEU A 960 -10.18 -59.70 23.59
CA LEU A 960 -9.57 -60.01 22.29
C LEU A 960 -10.15 -61.27 21.63
N ARG A 961 -10.61 -62.27 22.40
CA ARG A 961 -11.22 -63.47 21.82
C ARG A 961 -12.72 -63.36 21.51
N TYR A 962 -13.47 -62.52 22.23
CA TYR A 962 -14.94 -62.50 22.16
C TYR A 962 -15.55 -61.14 21.78
N GLY A 963 -14.76 -60.06 21.69
CA GLY A 963 -15.21 -58.72 21.31
C GLY A 963 -15.96 -57.94 22.40
N LYS A 964 -16.18 -58.56 23.56
CA LYS A 964 -16.99 -58.03 24.65
C LYS A 964 -16.53 -58.61 25.99
N ALA A 965 -16.84 -57.91 27.08
CA ALA A 965 -16.64 -58.46 28.42
C ALA A 965 -17.58 -59.67 28.67
N PRO A 966 -17.25 -60.58 29.61
CA PRO A 966 -18.15 -61.66 29.99
C PRO A 966 -19.37 -61.11 30.73
N THR A 967 -20.49 -60.91 30.03
CA THR A 967 -21.71 -60.30 30.61
C THR A 967 -22.67 -61.35 31.17
N THR A 968 -22.92 -62.46 30.46
CA THR A 968 -23.83 -63.51 30.92
C THR A 968 -23.23 -64.36 32.05
N LEU A 969 -24.08 -64.98 32.87
CA LEU A 969 -23.64 -65.86 33.96
C LEU A 969 -22.81 -67.06 33.47
N LYS A 970 -23.12 -67.58 32.26
CA LYS A 970 -22.34 -68.62 31.58
C LYS A 970 -20.95 -68.12 31.15
N GLU A 971 -20.84 -66.92 30.61
CA GLU A 971 -19.55 -66.31 30.22
C GLU A 971 -18.70 -65.98 31.44
N LYS A 972 -19.30 -65.41 32.50
CA LYS A 972 -18.61 -65.12 33.78
C LYS A 972 -18.06 -66.40 34.42
N ALA A 973 -18.85 -67.47 34.47
CA ALA A 973 -18.39 -68.78 34.93
C ALA A 973 -17.30 -69.37 34.01
N THR A 974 -17.41 -69.19 32.69
CA THR A 974 -16.40 -69.65 31.72
C THR A 974 -15.07 -68.92 31.90
N TRP A 975 -15.10 -67.60 32.06
CA TRP A 975 -13.92 -66.78 32.34
C TRP A 975 -13.27 -67.20 33.67
N PHE A 976 -14.05 -67.27 34.76
CA PHE A 976 -13.54 -67.62 36.09
C PHE A 976 -12.95 -69.04 36.15
N LEU A 977 -13.58 -70.02 35.50
CA LEU A 977 -13.14 -71.42 35.56
C LEU A 977 -12.06 -71.79 34.53
N ARG A 978 -12.01 -71.12 33.37
CA ARG A 978 -11.09 -71.47 32.27
C ARG A 978 -10.05 -70.41 31.92
N TRP A 979 -10.31 -69.12 32.10
CA TRP A 979 -9.39 -68.04 31.67
C TRP A 979 -8.58 -67.45 32.83
N LYS A 980 -9.22 -67.13 33.95
CA LYS A 980 -8.58 -66.51 35.12
C LYS A 980 -7.41 -67.35 35.62
N GLY A 981 -6.21 -66.77 35.63
CA GLY A 981 -4.97 -67.41 36.07
C GLY A 981 -4.54 -68.65 35.27
N LYS A 982 -5.01 -68.81 34.02
CA LYS A 982 -4.77 -70.01 33.19
C LYS A 982 -4.30 -69.63 31.77
N PRO A 983 -3.06 -69.15 31.62
CA PRO A 983 -2.56 -68.62 30.36
C PRO A 983 -2.59 -69.60 29.19
N ASP A 984 -2.50 -70.90 29.45
CA ASP A 984 -2.50 -71.94 28.41
C ASP A 984 -3.87 -72.14 27.74
N ASN A 985 -4.94 -71.66 28.38
CA ASN A 985 -6.29 -71.68 27.82
C ASN A 985 -6.61 -70.43 26.97
N TRP A 986 -5.74 -69.42 26.92
CA TRP A 986 -5.94 -68.18 26.16
C TRP A 986 -5.66 -68.40 24.67
N ASN A 987 -6.57 -69.11 24.00
CA ASN A 987 -6.59 -69.21 22.54
C ASN A 987 -7.09 -67.86 21.97
N VAL A 988 -6.17 -66.91 21.76
CA VAL A 988 -6.42 -65.59 21.21
C VAL A 988 -5.88 -65.51 19.78
N ALA A 989 -6.74 -65.03 18.89
CA ALA A 989 -6.48 -64.72 17.49
C ALA A 989 -7.44 -63.57 17.14
N ALA A 990 -6.95 -62.32 17.14
CA ALA A 990 -7.78 -61.13 17.02
C ALA A 990 -7.41 -60.32 15.77
N ASP A 991 -8.34 -60.20 14.83
CA ASP A 991 -8.21 -59.40 13.61
C ASP A 991 -8.76 -57.96 13.78
N ARG A 992 -8.80 -57.22 12.68
CA ARG A 992 -9.30 -55.84 12.62
C ARG A 992 -10.80 -55.73 12.93
N SER A 993 -11.62 -56.70 12.50
CA SER A 993 -13.02 -56.83 12.90
C SER A 993 -13.15 -57.07 14.40
N GLN A 994 -12.25 -57.86 14.97
CA GLN A 994 -12.27 -58.21 16.37
C GLN A 994 -11.89 -57.02 17.26
N LEU A 995 -10.96 -56.16 16.83
CA LEU A 995 -10.69 -54.87 17.48
C LEU A 995 -11.84 -53.86 17.28
N ALA A 996 -12.41 -53.77 16.07
CA ALA A 996 -13.56 -52.90 15.83
C ALA A 996 -14.75 -53.26 16.74
N ARG A 997 -15.08 -54.56 16.87
CA ARG A 997 -16.09 -55.07 17.82
C ARG A 997 -15.83 -54.61 19.26
N ILE A 998 -14.57 -54.62 19.73
CA ILE A 998 -14.21 -54.15 21.08
C ILE A 998 -14.47 -52.64 21.22
N LEU A 999 -14.06 -51.83 20.24
CA LEU A 999 -14.28 -50.38 20.26
C LEU A 999 -15.78 -50.03 20.21
N GLY A 1000 -16.55 -50.74 19.37
CA GLY A 1000 -18.02 -50.61 19.31
C GLY A 1000 -18.71 -51.05 20.60
N TYR A 1001 -18.24 -52.12 21.24
CA TYR A 1001 -18.73 -52.57 22.55
C TYR A 1001 -18.43 -51.58 23.67
N ILE A 1002 -17.22 -51.00 23.71
CA ILE A 1002 -16.85 -49.95 24.69
C ILE A 1002 -17.74 -48.72 24.51
N ALA A 1003 -18.02 -48.32 23.26
CA ALA A 1003 -18.95 -47.22 22.97
C ALA A 1003 -20.39 -47.53 23.40
N ASP A 1004 -20.93 -48.71 23.07
CA ASP A 1004 -22.26 -49.14 23.52
C ASP A 1004 -22.36 -49.12 25.06
N MET A 1005 -21.34 -49.61 25.77
CA MET A 1005 -21.29 -49.62 27.24
C MET A 1005 -21.22 -48.20 27.83
N SER A 1006 -20.47 -47.29 27.21
CA SER A 1006 -20.41 -45.88 27.62
C SER A 1006 -21.73 -45.15 27.39
N ASN A 1007 -22.37 -45.40 26.25
CA ASN A 1007 -23.58 -44.69 25.81
C ASN A 1007 -24.87 -45.21 26.48
N GLN A 1008 -24.86 -46.41 27.06
CA GLN A 1008 -25.96 -46.91 27.91
C GLN A 1008 -26.22 -46.02 29.14
N ALA A 1009 -25.24 -45.22 29.58
CA ALA A 1009 -25.43 -44.21 30.63
C ALA A 1009 -26.09 -42.89 30.15
N THR A 1010 -26.31 -42.71 28.84
CA THR A 1010 -26.67 -41.41 28.23
C THR A 1010 -27.82 -41.44 27.21
N ALA A 1011 -28.51 -42.59 27.06
CA ALA A 1011 -29.44 -42.91 25.98
C ALA A 1011 -30.80 -42.16 25.94
N GLN A 1012 -30.85 -40.88 26.33
CA GLN A 1012 -32.08 -40.05 26.38
C GLN A 1012 -32.04 -38.77 25.51
N LEU A 1013 -31.01 -38.58 24.67
CA LEU A 1013 -30.69 -37.25 24.10
C LEU A 1013 -30.95 -37.06 22.59
N VAL A 1014 -31.44 -38.06 21.86
CA VAL A 1014 -31.80 -37.93 20.43
C VAL A 1014 -33.31 -38.13 20.25
N PRO A 1015 -34.08 -37.12 19.80
CA PRO A 1015 -35.53 -37.24 19.60
C PRO A 1015 -35.87 -38.08 18.36
N GLU A 1016 -36.95 -38.87 18.45
CA GLU A 1016 -37.39 -39.76 17.37
C GLU A 1016 -38.01 -38.98 16.19
N ILE A 1017 -37.76 -39.45 14.95
CA ILE A 1017 -38.28 -38.85 13.72
C ILE A 1017 -39.45 -39.72 13.21
N PRO A 1018 -40.64 -39.16 12.90
CA PRO A 1018 -41.72 -39.92 12.27
C PRO A 1018 -41.34 -40.42 10.86
N GLU A 1019 -41.72 -41.65 10.52
CA GLU A 1019 -41.43 -42.27 9.20
C GLU A 1019 -41.99 -41.47 8.01
N SER A 1020 -43.04 -40.67 8.22
CA SER A 1020 -43.60 -39.78 7.20
C SER A 1020 -42.66 -38.67 6.72
N VAL A 1021 -41.61 -38.36 7.50
CA VAL A 1021 -40.59 -37.34 7.17
C VAL A 1021 -39.34 -37.97 6.53
N LEU A 1022 -39.12 -39.27 6.71
CA LEU A 1022 -37.97 -40.00 6.14
C LEU A 1022 -38.18 -40.48 4.70
N ASN A 1023 -39.43 -40.40 4.20
CA ASN A 1023 -39.88 -40.82 2.87
C ASN A 1023 -40.23 -39.64 1.94
N GLN A 1024 -39.67 -38.45 2.22
CA GLN A 1024 -39.67 -37.27 1.36
C GLN A 1024 -38.22 -36.84 1.08
#